data_AF-A0A7Y2HJS3-F1
#
_entry.id   AF-A0A7Y2HJS3-F1
#
_cell.length_a   1.000
_cell.length_b   1.000
_cell.length_c   1.000
_cell.angle_alpha   90.00
_cell.angle_beta   90.00
_cell.angle_gamma   90.00
#
_symmetry.space_group_name_H-M   'P 1'
#
loop_
_entity.id
_entity.type
_entity.pdbx_description
1 polymer ?
#
loop_
_entity_poly.entity_id
_entity_poly.type
_entity_poly.pdbx_seq_one_letter_code
_entity_poly.pdbx_strand_id
1 'polypeptide(L)'
;MGSKLLSQQLIDRLEGKENFKEVKEIAERYYQEINEGKIQKNPNDLKYKHWKRWEWYAQDRLDKKGDLVNTGRNNINALIDEKRRYRDTERTTNSFWTFTGPDSNPSSPTSHHYIGLGRVDRIAFHPSNPNIIYIGTPAGGIWKTMDGGVTWIPLDDFLPSLGVSGIAISKTNPNLIYALTGCGDGGGVSSSSGVLKSIDGGETWIKTGELYSGAYSGYMLTMDPNNDQVLFAATNRGLYKTSNGGSSWTRVLSTSTIYDVKFKPGSSDSLYACGRTSVYYSYYGGDQSEWSISAYDISPSIVGRKAIAVTPADPERIYLFTGPHTGVGTFSGFYTSINGGMNYTRAANSPNILGGESGMDNNSQSSYDFCIAASTQQSNVVVVGGLIVWRSINYGAGWTNSTTFGTGSSSPGYVHPDVHAVEFNPLNDYLYAATDGGFYRSTDLGFNWTNLSEGIGTAQFYHMAGTSVNNNYVLCGAQDNGTKYRKNNTTSFDHVAGTDGFSVQFYPGDPSRFLCSFNGSLVKFWNYGADNGNLTPKFHWFMELAIHNTNKDIIFAGTNDGGGRLYKSINEGVSWDTTFILAGASVMTCPSNNDRIYVAGGSEIRRSDDLGGIFTTLHDKPGFPYMPPSITDIAVHPYNSSNVYITFGGYEAGTKVYTSIDGGLSWENISGTLPDVPANCIDVNINGDLYLGTDIGVYYKSLGSSDWIPFKNGLPSTIVTDFYINNNISVIRASTFGRGVWTSLLADGNCVNDLVWSTITTLNGYQYFEANNKIENKSIIDGGIGTNVFFKAGQFIDLKPGFHAKDDGIIFQAQLGPCNSGGVPSAKIQNHQHKKE
;
A
#
# COMPACT_ATOMS: atom_id res chain seq x y z
N MET A 1 18.52 5.05 -34.71
CA MET A 1 18.55 4.20 -33.50
C MET A 1 17.15 4.17 -32.92
N GLY A 2 16.57 2.97 -32.77
CA GLY A 2 15.13 2.74 -32.69
C GLY A 2 14.45 3.25 -31.42
N SER A 3 13.25 3.79 -31.61
CA SER A 3 12.36 4.47 -30.68
C SER A 3 11.70 3.55 -29.64
N LYS A 4 12.47 2.80 -28.83
CA LYS A 4 11.92 2.04 -27.69
C LYS A 4 11.29 2.97 -26.63
N LEU A 5 10.27 2.48 -25.92
CA LEU A 5 9.57 3.18 -24.84
C LEU A 5 10.53 3.29 -23.69
N LEU A 6 10.46 4.43 -23.01
CA LEU A 6 11.53 4.72 -22.09
C LEU A 6 11.55 3.73 -20.91
N SER A 7 10.38 3.50 -20.31
CA SER A 7 10.18 2.47 -19.28
C SER A 7 10.55 1.05 -19.75
N GLN A 8 10.35 0.70 -21.02
CA GLN A 8 10.63 -0.65 -21.52
C GLN A 8 12.11 -0.89 -21.82
N GLN A 9 12.84 0.12 -22.30
CA GLN A 9 14.31 0.06 -22.40
C GLN A 9 14.92 -0.17 -21.03
N LEU A 10 14.36 0.47 -19.99
CA LEU A 10 14.81 0.28 -18.64
C LEU A 10 14.56 -1.15 -18.16
N ILE A 11 13.32 -1.66 -18.29
CA ILE A 11 12.99 -3.04 -17.91
C ILE A 11 13.91 -4.06 -18.60
N ASP A 12 14.20 -3.90 -19.89
CA ASP A 12 15.13 -4.79 -20.62
C ASP A 12 16.55 -4.74 -20.02
N ARG A 13 17.02 -3.56 -19.61
CA ARG A 13 18.35 -3.40 -18.99
C ARG A 13 18.40 -3.96 -17.56
N LEU A 14 17.26 -4.00 -16.88
CA LEU A 14 17.11 -4.52 -15.52
C LEU A 14 16.83 -6.02 -15.47
N GLU A 15 16.59 -6.68 -16.62
CA GLU A 15 16.29 -8.11 -16.64
C GLU A 15 17.45 -8.93 -16.05
N GLY A 16 17.11 -9.78 -15.07
CA GLY A 16 18.07 -10.63 -14.35
C GLY A 16 18.94 -9.89 -13.33
N LYS A 17 18.70 -8.60 -13.07
CA LYS A 17 19.41 -7.82 -12.06
C LYS A 17 18.74 -8.00 -10.70
N GLU A 18 19.53 -8.41 -9.72
CA GLU A 18 19.05 -8.67 -8.35
C GLU A 18 19.63 -7.66 -7.35
N ASN A 19 20.83 -7.10 -7.60
CA ASN A 19 21.43 -6.12 -6.71
C ASN A 19 20.85 -4.72 -6.92
N PHE A 20 20.41 -4.07 -5.84
CA PHE A 20 19.75 -2.76 -5.91
C PHE A 20 20.67 -1.66 -6.44
N LYS A 21 21.96 -1.66 -6.06
CA LYS A 21 22.91 -0.65 -6.52
C LYS A 21 23.10 -0.74 -8.04
N GLU A 22 23.23 -1.95 -8.57
CA GLU A 22 23.31 -2.18 -10.01
C GLU A 22 22.03 -1.72 -10.73
N VAL A 23 20.85 -2.08 -10.20
CA VAL A 23 19.55 -1.65 -10.72
C VAL A 23 19.45 -0.13 -10.76
N LYS A 24 19.81 0.54 -9.66
CA LYS A 24 19.82 2.00 -9.53
C LYS A 24 20.78 2.66 -10.52
N GLU A 25 22.02 2.18 -10.62
CA GLU A 25 23.00 2.75 -11.56
C GLU A 25 22.55 2.61 -13.02
N ILE A 26 21.94 1.47 -13.38
CA ILE A 26 21.38 1.24 -14.72
C ILE A 26 20.21 2.20 -14.97
N ALA A 27 19.30 2.35 -14.01
CA ALA A 27 18.14 3.21 -14.11
C ALA A 27 18.50 4.70 -14.17
N GLU A 28 19.36 5.18 -13.29
CA GLU A 28 19.80 6.57 -13.30
C GLU A 28 20.53 6.93 -14.60
N ARG A 29 21.44 6.06 -15.06
CA ARG A 29 22.10 6.25 -16.36
C ARG A 29 21.10 6.25 -17.51
N TYR A 30 20.13 5.35 -17.43
CA TYR A 30 19.05 5.26 -18.40
C TYR A 30 18.27 6.58 -18.50
N TYR A 31 17.82 7.15 -17.37
CA TYR A 31 17.09 8.42 -17.34
C TYR A 31 17.97 9.63 -17.73
N GLN A 32 19.29 9.56 -17.54
CA GLN A 32 20.24 10.57 -18.05
C GLN A 32 20.37 10.53 -19.58
N GLU A 33 20.44 9.35 -20.18
CA GLU A 33 20.60 9.16 -21.63
C GLU A 33 19.40 9.67 -22.43
N ILE A 34 18.20 9.63 -21.86
CA ILE A 34 16.95 9.89 -22.59
C ILE A 34 16.62 11.38 -22.54
N ASN A 35 16.61 12.01 -23.72
CA ASN A 35 16.42 13.45 -23.95
C ASN A 35 17.50 14.37 -23.33
N GLU A 36 18.80 14.01 -23.38
CA GLU A 36 19.90 14.87 -22.88
C GLU A 36 19.71 15.32 -21.41
N GLY A 37 19.14 14.44 -20.57
CA GLY A 37 18.81 14.73 -19.18
C GLY A 37 17.60 15.66 -18.97
N LYS A 38 16.79 15.98 -19.99
CA LYS A 38 15.58 16.82 -19.82
C LYS A 38 14.50 16.15 -18.96
N ILE A 39 14.40 14.82 -19.02
CA ILE A 39 13.46 14.04 -18.21
C ILE A 39 13.84 14.11 -16.73
N GLN A 40 15.13 13.92 -16.42
CA GLN A 40 15.62 14.14 -15.07
C GLN A 40 15.46 15.59 -14.63
N LYS A 41 15.63 16.58 -15.52
CA LYS A 41 15.48 18.01 -15.18
C LYS A 41 14.04 18.46 -14.93
N ASN A 42 13.03 17.69 -15.34
CA ASN A 42 11.63 18.01 -15.07
C ASN A 42 11.15 17.24 -13.84
N PRO A 43 10.93 17.90 -12.69
CA PRO A 43 10.42 17.25 -11.49
C PRO A 43 9.04 16.60 -11.65
N ASN A 44 8.30 16.97 -12.70
CA ASN A 44 6.96 16.48 -12.99
C ASN A 44 6.94 15.38 -14.07
N ASP A 45 8.09 14.85 -14.50
CA ASP A 45 8.09 13.75 -15.46
C ASP A 45 7.58 12.45 -14.78
N LEU A 46 6.38 12.02 -15.19
CA LEU A 46 5.68 10.86 -14.64
C LEU A 46 6.53 9.58 -14.67
N LYS A 47 7.42 9.40 -15.66
CA LYS A 47 8.21 8.17 -15.79
C LYS A 47 9.36 8.13 -14.79
N TYR A 48 10.00 9.27 -14.56
CA TYR A 48 11.03 9.36 -13.54
C TYR A 48 10.42 9.29 -12.15
N LYS A 49 9.26 9.92 -11.95
CA LYS A 49 8.46 9.80 -10.72
C LYS A 49 8.20 8.34 -10.33
N HIS A 50 7.72 7.50 -11.25
CA HIS A 50 7.44 6.08 -10.95
C HIS A 50 8.69 5.29 -10.58
N TRP A 51 9.83 5.59 -11.23
CA TRP A 51 11.12 5.01 -10.84
C TRP A 51 11.51 5.43 -9.42
N LYS A 52 11.43 6.73 -9.10
CA LYS A 52 11.79 7.24 -7.77
C LYS A 52 10.87 6.70 -6.67
N ARG A 53 9.59 6.46 -6.96
CA ARG A 53 8.66 5.76 -6.06
C ARG A 53 9.12 4.34 -5.75
N TRP A 54 9.49 3.59 -6.79
CA TRP A 54 10.02 2.24 -6.60
C TRP A 54 11.34 2.25 -5.83
N GLU A 55 12.25 3.18 -6.17
CA GLU A 55 13.53 3.32 -5.49
C GLU A 55 13.35 3.61 -4.00
N TRP A 56 12.48 4.57 -3.66
CA TRP A 56 12.14 4.90 -2.27
C TRP A 56 11.63 3.69 -1.49
N TYR A 57 10.79 2.85 -2.11
CA TYR A 57 10.27 1.66 -1.45
C TYR A 57 11.33 0.54 -1.32
N ALA A 58 12.09 0.31 -2.40
CA ALA A 58 13.01 -0.82 -2.51
C ALA A 58 14.32 -0.64 -1.73
N GLN A 59 14.83 0.59 -1.63
CA GLN A 59 16.12 0.89 -0.98
C GLN A 59 16.17 0.46 0.49
N ASP A 60 15.01 0.46 1.16
CA ASP A 60 14.88 0.08 2.58
C ASP A 60 14.42 -1.37 2.75
N ARG A 61 14.38 -2.17 1.66
CA ARG A 61 13.86 -3.54 1.63
C ARG A 61 14.82 -4.50 0.92
N LEU A 62 16.09 -4.41 1.31
CA LEU A 62 17.19 -5.20 0.78
C LEU A 62 17.65 -6.26 1.78
N ASP A 63 18.33 -7.30 1.31
CA ASP A 63 19.11 -8.17 2.20
C ASP A 63 20.46 -7.53 2.58
N LYS A 64 21.23 -8.20 3.44
CA LYS A 64 22.56 -7.76 3.88
C LYS A 64 23.61 -7.59 2.76
N LYS A 65 23.35 -8.10 1.54
CA LYS A 65 24.23 -7.94 0.38
C LYS A 65 23.80 -6.75 -0.50
N GLY A 66 22.66 -6.14 -0.19
CA GLY A 66 22.03 -5.11 -1.00
C GLY A 66 21.20 -5.69 -2.16
N ASP A 67 20.81 -6.96 -2.09
CA ASP A 67 20.00 -7.62 -3.10
C ASP A 67 18.49 -7.43 -2.82
N LEU A 68 17.70 -7.30 -3.88
CA LEU A 68 16.25 -7.23 -3.82
C LEU A 68 15.67 -8.55 -3.32
N VAL A 69 14.71 -8.48 -2.39
CA VAL A 69 14.09 -9.68 -1.80
C VAL A 69 12.60 -9.75 -2.07
N ASN A 70 12.01 -10.93 -1.82
CA ASN A 70 10.57 -11.08 -1.79
C ASN A 70 10.02 -10.54 -0.45
N THR A 71 9.69 -9.25 -0.44
CA THR A 71 9.21 -8.52 0.75
C THR A 71 7.98 -9.17 1.38
N GLY A 72 7.02 -9.55 0.54
CA GLY A 72 5.82 -10.27 0.96
C GLY A 72 6.18 -11.53 1.75
N ARG A 73 6.99 -12.43 1.18
CA ARG A 73 7.41 -13.68 1.84
C ARG A 73 8.11 -13.42 3.18
N ASN A 74 9.01 -12.43 3.23
CA ASN A 74 9.74 -12.13 4.46
C ASN A 74 8.81 -11.59 5.55
N ASN A 75 7.84 -10.73 5.20
CA ASN A 75 6.84 -10.22 6.14
C ASN A 75 5.95 -11.35 6.68
N ILE A 76 5.56 -12.33 5.83
CA ILE A 76 4.86 -13.55 6.29
C ILE A 76 5.71 -14.32 7.32
N ASN A 77 6.98 -14.58 6.99
CA ASN A 77 7.87 -15.34 7.86
C ASN A 77 8.05 -14.61 9.21
N ALA A 78 8.22 -13.29 9.17
CA ALA A 78 8.32 -12.47 10.37
C ALA A 78 7.06 -12.54 11.24
N LEU A 79 5.85 -12.50 10.64
CA LEU A 79 4.58 -12.70 11.37
C LEU A 79 4.47 -14.12 11.96
N ILE A 80 4.94 -15.16 11.27
CA ILE A 80 4.95 -16.53 11.79
C ILE A 80 5.93 -16.66 12.96
N ASP A 81 7.14 -16.14 12.80
CA ASP A 81 8.19 -16.21 13.83
C ASP A 81 7.88 -15.31 15.02
N GLU A 82 7.21 -14.19 14.78
CA GLU A 82 6.52 -13.43 15.81
C GLU A 82 5.57 -14.36 16.57
N LYS A 83 4.50 -14.87 15.95
CA LYS A 83 3.52 -15.78 16.59
C LYS A 83 4.16 -16.94 17.38
N ARG A 84 5.30 -17.49 16.90
CA ARG A 84 6.06 -18.55 17.58
C ARG A 84 6.80 -18.07 18.82
N ARG A 85 7.56 -16.97 18.75
CA ARG A 85 8.21 -16.34 19.92
C ARG A 85 7.22 -16.04 21.03
N TYR A 86 6.00 -15.82 20.58
CA TYR A 86 4.94 -15.19 21.32
C TYR A 86 4.00 -16.17 22.01
N ARG A 87 3.93 -17.39 21.47
CA ARG A 87 3.27 -18.54 22.08
C ARG A 87 3.66 -18.85 23.53
N ASP A 88 4.93 -18.66 23.93
CA ASP A 88 5.46 -19.20 25.21
C ASP A 88 6.06 -18.15 26.17
N THR A 89 6.30 -16.89 25.75
CA THR A 89 7.12 -15.94 26.55
C THR A 89 6.64 -14.48 26.65
N GLU A 90 5.45 -14.11 26.22
CA GLU A 90 5.23 -12.69 25.88
C GLU A 90 4.72 -11.71 26.90
N ARG A 91 5.34 -10.53 26.83
CA ARG A 91 4.82 -9.24 27.25
C ARG A 91 4.32 -8.54 25.99
N THR A 92 3.03 -8.23 25.87
CA THR A 92 2.55 -7.25 24.88
C THR A 92 1.93 -6.09 25.63
N THR A 93 1.88 -4.93 25.00
CA THR A 93 1.25 -3.75 25.62
C THR A 93 -0.28 -3.84 25.56
N ASN A 94 -0.95 -3.14 26.46
CA ASN A 94 -2.40 -2.94 26.46
C ASN A 94 -2.83 -1.79 25.51
N SER A 95 -2.22 -1.70 24.33
CA SER A 95 -2.55 -0.64 23.36
C SER A 95 -3.89 -0.90 22.67
N PHE A 96 -4.52 0.14 22.12
CA PHE A 96 -5.76 0.01 21.34
C PHE A 96 -5.77 1.02 20.20
N TRP A 97 -5.39 0.55 19.02
CA TRP A 97 -5.39 1.37 17.82
C TRP A 97 -6.80 1.46 17.23
N THR A 98 -7.25 2.68 16.99
CA THR A 98 -8.51 2.98 16.31
C THR A 98 -8.24 3.74 15.02
N PHE A 99 -9.01 3.43 13.98
CA PHE A 99 -8.93 4.12 12.70
C PHE A 99 -9.33 5.59 12.85
N THR A 100 -8.49 6.49 12.34
CA THR A 100 -8.66 7.95 12.39
C THR A 100 -9.09 8.53 11.05
N GLY A 101 -8.91 7.81 9.95
CA GLY A 101 -9.29 8.26 8.60
C GLY A 101 -8.14 8.29 7.58
N PRO A 102 -8.44 8.62 6.31
CA PRO A 102 -9.76 8.92 5.77
C PRO A 102 -10.52 7.70 5.25
N ASP A 103 -11.84 7.68 5.47
CA ASP A 103 -12.80 6.74 4.84
C ASP A 103 -13.99 7.45 4.17
N SER A 104 -14.13 8.77 4.30
CA SER A 104 -15.19 9.54 3.66
C SER A 104 -14.64 10.37 2.51
N ASN A 105 -15.39 10.46 1.41
CA ASN A 105 -14.99 11.24 0.23
C ASN A 105 -14.52 12.66 0.64
N PRO A 106 -13.29 13.06 0.28
CA PRO A 106 -12.75 14.33 0.73
C PRO A 106 -13.54 15.51 0.16
N SER A 107 -13.82 16.53 0.98
CA SER A 107 -14.06 17.87 0.45
C SER A 107 -12.74 18.49 -0.02
N SER A 108 -12.80 19.38 -1.00
CA SER A 108 -11.65 20.24 -1.32
C SER A 108 -12.06 21.71 -1.13
N PRO A 109 -11.39 22.47 -0.26
CA PRO A 109 -11.65 23.91 -0.08
C PRO A 109 -11.11 24.76 -1.24
N THR A 110 -10.36 24.14 -2.15
CA THR A 110 -9.70 24.72 -3.31
C THR A 110 -10.23 24.01 -4.57
N SER A 111 -10.15 24.63 -5.75
CA SER A 111 -10.72 24.08 -7.00
C SER A 111 -9.93 22.89 -7.57
N HIS A 112 -9.31 22.05 -6.73
CA HIS A 112 -8.46 20.96 -7.16
C HIS A 112 -9.26 19.78 -7.72
N HIS A 113 -8.67 19.14 -8.73
CA HIS A 113 -9.37 18.27 -9.68
C HIS A 113 -9.28 16.77 -9.35
N TYR A 114 -8.41 16.33 -8.43
CA TYR A 114 -8.08 14.91 -8.21
C TYR A 114 -8.36 14.47 -6.76
N ILE A 115 -9.64 14.25 -6.46
CA ILE A 115 -10.10 13.94 -5.11
C ILE A 115 -10.38 12.43 -5.00
N GLY A 116 -9.64 11.74 -4.13
CA GLY A 116 -9.84 10.31 -3.85
C GLY A 116 -9.50 9.92 -2.40
N LEU A 117 -9.86 8.69 -2.04
CA LEU A 117 -9.63 8.08 -0.72
C LEU A 117 -8.38 7.19 -0.68
N GLY A 118 -8.07 6.53 -1.80
CA GLY A 118 -6.98 5.58 -1.91
C GLY A 118 -7.24 4.54 -2.99
N ARG A 119 -6.19 3.78 -3.31
CA ARG A 119 -6.18 2.92 -4.49
C ARG A 119 -7.01 1.64 -4.32
N VAL A 120 -7.74 1.28 -5.37
CA VAL A 120 -8.42 -0.01 -5.55
C VAL A 120 -8.01 -0.59 -6.91
N ASP A 121 -7.58 -1.85 -6.91
CA ASP A 121 -6.94 -2.48 -8.08
C ASP A 121 -7.79 -3.60 -8.69
N ARG A 122 -8.62 -4.28 -7.90
CA ARG A 122 -9.29 -5.53 -8.31
C ARG A 122 -10.76 -5.53 -7.93
N ILE A 123 -11.57 -6.20 -8.75
CA ILE A 123 -13.02 -6.29 -8.61
C ILE A 123 -13.42 -7.76 -8.78
N ALA A 124 -14.26 -8.27 -7.89
CA ALA A 124 -14.91 -9.57 -8.05
C ALA A 124 -16.36 -9.50 -7.55
N PHE A 125 -17.23 -10.28 -8.17
CA PHE A 125 -18.67 -10.29 -7.87
C PHE A 125 -19.09 -11.63 -7.31
N HIS A 126 -19.99 -11.60 -6.34
CA HIS A 126 -20.65 -12.81 -5.87
C HIS A 126 -21.49 -13.44 -7.00
N PRO A 127 -21.48 -14.78 -7.18
CA PRO A 127 -22.05 -15.43 -8.37
C PRO A 127 -23.58 -15.44 -8.43
N SER A 128 -24.27 -15.09 -7.34
CA SER A 128 -25.74 -15.11 -7.26
C SER A 128 -26.38 -13.90 -6.59
N ASN A 129 -25.58 -12.91 -6.15
CA ASN A 129 -26.10 -11.70 -5.51
C ASN A 129 -25.33 -10.47 -6.02
N PRO A 130 -25.96 -9.58 -6.82
CA PRO A 130 -25.26 -8.44 -7.42
C PRO A 130 -24.80 -7.38 -6.41
N ASN A 131 -25.35 -7.39 -5.19
CA ASN A 131 -24.99 -6.42 -4.14
C ASN A 131 -23.78 -6.84 -3.31
N ILE A 132 -23.34 -8.10 -3.44
CA ILE A 132 -22.14 -8.58 -2.76
C ILE A 132 -20.95 -8.43 -3.73
N ILE A 133 -20.08 -7.48 -3.42
CA ILE A 133 -18.93 -7.13 -4.25
C ILE A 133 -17.67 -7.20 -3.38
N TYR A 134 -16.60 -7.71 -3.96
CA TYR A 134 -15.28 -7.80 -3.35
C TYR A 134 -14.33 -6.91 -4.13
N ILE A 135 -13.50 -6.16 -3.41
CA ILE A 135 -12.44 -5.36 -4.01
C ILE A 135 -11.10 -5.71 -3.39
N GLY A 136 -10.06 -5.66 -4.22
CA GLY A 136 -8.68 -5.86 -3.82
C GLY A 136 -7.89 -4.57 -3.98
N THR A 137 -6.96 -4.34 -3.08
CA THR A 137 -6.14 -3.12 -3.04
C THR A 137 -4.66 -3.50 -3.06
N PRO A 138 -3.76 -2.59 -3.44
CA PRO A 138 -2.33 -2.91 -3.57
C PRO A 138 -1.57 -3.14 -2.26
N ALA A 139 -2.11 -2.62 -1.16
CA ALA A 139 -1.48 -2.62 0.16
C ALA A 139 -2.49 -2.54 1.34
N GLY A 140 -3.79 -2.45 1.07
CA GLY A 140 -4.85 -2.22 2.06
C GLY A 140 -5.79 -3.40 2.30
N GLY A 141 -5.48 -4.58 1.74
CA GLY A 141 -6.24 -5.82 1.90
C GLY A 141 -7.37 -6.01 0.90
N ILE A 142 -8.24 -6.97 1.23
CA ILE A 142 -9.48 -7.29 0.51
C ILE A 142 -10.64 -6.68 1.31
N TRP A 143 -11.57 -6.04 0.61
CA TRP A 143 -12.78 -5.48 1.19
C TRP A 143 -14.01 -6.09 0.55
N LYS A 144 -15.11 -6.11 1.30
CA LYS A 144 -16.41 -6.63 0.89
C LYS A 144 -17.50 -5.62 1.19
N THR A 145 -18.46 -5.51 0.30
CA THR A 145 -19.76 -4.91 0.56
C THR A 145 -20.84 -5.98 0.41
N MET A 146 -21.95 -5.81 1.11
CA MET A 146 -23.14 -6.66 0.98
C MET A 146 -24.38 -5.90 0.48
N ASP A 147 -24.27 -4.59 0.34
CA ASP A 147 -25.36 -3.65 0.05
C ASP A 147 -25.11 -2.83 -1.23
N GLY A 148 -24.25 -3.33 -2.11
CA GLY A 148 -23.96 -2.71 -3.41
C GLY A 148 -23.05 -1.50 -3.34
N GLY A 149 -22.21 -1.42 -2.30
CA GLY A 149 -21.19 -0.38 -2.11
C GLY A 149 -21.64 0.79 -1.24
N VAL A 150 -22.67 0.62 -0.41
CA VAL A 150 -23.06 1.62 0.60
C VAL A 150 -22.20 1.49 1.85
N THR A 151 -21.88 0.27 2.26
CA THR A 151 -20.94 -0.01 3.35
C THR A 151 -19.88 -1.03 2.92
N TRP A 152 -18.67 -0.86 3.47
CA TRP A 152 -17.52 -1.73 3.21
C TRP A 152 -16.93 -2.25 4.51
N ILE A 153 -16.53 -3.51 4.50
CA ILE A 153 -15.82 -4.17 5.59
C ILE A 153 -14.52 -4.79 5.06
N PRO A 154 -13.38 -4.63 5.75
CA PRO A 154 -12.18 -5.41 5.42
C PRO A 154 -12.44 -6.88 5.77
N LEU A 155 -11.97 -7.79 4.91
CA LEU A 155 -12.17 -9.23 5.13
C LEU A 155 -11.11 -9.87 6.03
N ASP A 156 -9.89 -9.32 6.02
CA ASP A 156 -8.88 -9.63 7.03
C ASP A 156 -7.77 -8.57 6.99
N ASP A 157 -7.60 -7.87 8.11
CA ASP A 157 -6.58 -6.83 8.30
C ASP A 157 -5.20 -7.41 8.69
N PHE A 158 -5.13 -8.71 8.91
CA PHE A 158 -3.95 -9.43 9.41
C PHE A 158 -3.47 -10.50 8.43
N LEU A 159 -3.90 -10.39 7.16
CA LEU A 159 -3.37 -11.21 6.09
C LEU A 159 -1.84 -11.09 6.08
N PRO A 160 -1.13 -12.20 5.83
CA PRO A 160 0.32 -12.17 5.72
C PRO A 160 0.85 -11.23 4.61
N SER A 161 -0.01 -10.86 3.65
CA SER A 161 0.23 -9.80 2.67
C SER A 161 -1.09 -9.09 2.36
N LEU A 162 -1.11 -7.76 2.51
CA LEU A 162 -2.29 -6.93 2.22
C LEU A 162 -2.39 -6.49 0.75
N GLY A 163 -1.42 -6.83 -0.10
CA GLY A 163 -1.50 -6.56 -1.54
C GLY A 163 -2.30 -7.64 -2.26
N VAL A 164 -3.21 -7.23 -3.14
CA VAL A 164 -4.13 -8.12 -3.86
C VAL A 164 -4.08 -7.83 -5.36
N SER A 165 -3.74 -8.85 -6.15
CA SER A 165 -3.65 -8.79 -7.61
C SER A 165 -4.64 -9.72 -8.32
N GLY A 166 -5.46 -10.47 -7.59
CA GLY A 166 -6.56 -11.23 -8.19
C GLY A 166 -7.47 -11.81 -7.12
N ILE A 167 -8.76 -11.88 -7.41
CA ILE A 167 -9.77 -12.48 -6.54
C ILE A 167 -10.63 -13.41 -7.41
N ALA A 168 -10.75 -14.67 -7.00
CA ALA A 168 -11.60 -15.65 -7.66
C ALA A 168 -12.58 -16.25 -6.65
N ILE A 169 -13.86 -16.24 -7.00
CA ILE A 169 -14.96 -16.73 -6.15
C ILE A 169 -15.60 -17.90 -6.87
N SER A 170 -15.76 -19.01 -6.15
CA SER A 170 -16.43 -20.20 -6.68
C SER A 170 -17.89 -19.90 -7.03
N LYS A 171 -18.32 -20.39 -8.19
CA LYS A 171 -19.71 -20.22 -8.64
C LYS A 171 -20.67 -21.18 -7.91
N THR A 172 -20.17 -22.34 -7.49
CA THR A 172 -21.00 -23.39 -6.86
C THR A 172 -20.99 -23.32 -5.33
N ASN A 173 -19.96 -22.73 -4.75
CA ASN A 173 -19.78 -22.52 -3.32
C ASN A 173 -19.16 -21.13 -3.07
N PRO A 174 -19.96 -20.07 -2.93
CA PRO A 174 -19.45 -18.71 -2.77
C PRO A 174 -18.62 -18.44 -1.51
N ASN A 175 -18.60 -19.37 -0.54
CA ASN A 175 -17.71 -19.31 0.60
C ASN A 175 -16.25 -19.67 0.23
N LEU A 176 -16.05 -20.37 -0.89
CA LEU A 176 -14.74 -20.69 -1.41
C LEU A 176 -14.21 -19.52 -2.23
N ILE A 177 -13.23 -18.80 -1.66
CA ILE A 177 -12.61 -17.62 -2.26
C ILE A 177 -11.10 -17.85 -2.36
N TYR A 178 -10.49 -17.42 -3.45
CA TYR A 178 -9.04 -17.38 -3.62
C TYR A 178 -8.57 -15.97 -3.90
N ALA A 179 -7.42 -15.59 -3.35
CA ALA A 179 -6.81 -14.28 -3.56
C ALA A 179 -5.33 -14.43 -3.94
N LEU A 180 -4.95 -13.89 -5.09
CA LEU A 180 -3.54 -13.77 -5.49
C LEU A 180 -2.96 -12.52 -4.84
N THR A 181 -1.88 -12.69 -4.07
CA THR A 181 -1.26 -11.60 -3.31
C THR A 181 -0.26 -10.77 -4.13
N GLY A 182 0.11 -9.61 -3.63
CA GLY A 182 1.01 -8.63 -4.26
C GLY A 182 0.30 -7.76 -5.31
N CYS A 183 1.06 -6.88 -5.97
CA CYS A 183 0.55 -5.96 -6.98
C CYS A 183 1.47 -5.92 -8.21
N GLY A 184 0.99 -6.41 -9.34
CA GLY A 184 1.72 -6.40 -10.62
C GLY A 184 1.77 -5.03 -11.30
N ASP A 185 0.84 -4.15 -10.95
CA ASP A 185 0.67 -2.82 -11.55
C ASP A 185 1.39 -1.73 -10.73
N GLY A 186 1.68 -1.99 -9.45
CA GLY A 186 2.31 -1.05 -8.52
C GLY A 186 3.84 -0.99 -8.59
N GLY A 187 4.47 -1.41 -9.69
CA GLY A 187 5.93 -1.36 -9.85
C GLY A 187 6.73 -2.24 -8.88
N GLY A 188 6.12 -3.09 -8.06
CA GLY A 188 6.82 -3.93 -7.07
C GLY A 188 6.70 -3.49 -5.61
N VAL A 189 5.86 -2.50 -5.31
CA VAL A 189 5.55 -2.04 -3.93
C VAL A 189 4.95 -3.17 -3.05
N SER A 190 4.44 -4.25 -3.65
CA SER A 190 4.08 -5.47 -2.91
C SER A 190 4.40 -6.72 -3.73
N SER A 191 5.50 -7.42 -3.37
CA SER A 191 5.85 -8.71 -3.96
C SER A 191 4.80 -9.77 -3.63
N SER A 192 4.51 -10.65 -4.59
CA SER A 192 3.54 -11.73 -4.38
C SER A 192 4.13 -12.81 -3.47
N SER A 193 3.29 -13.30 -2.56
CA SER A 193 3.54 -14.47 -1.72
C SER A 193 2.80 -15.72 -2.19
N GLY A 194 2.08 -15.63 -3.31
CA GLY A 194 1.26 -16.70 -3.89
C GLY A 194 -0.23 -16.47 -3.67
N VAL A 195 -0.99 -17.57 -3.77
CA VAL A 195 -2.45 -17.55 -3.64
C VAL A 195 -2.84 -17.94 -2.22
N LEU A 196 -3.73 -17.17 -1.62
CA LEU A 196 -4.44 -17.48 -0.39
C LEU A 196 -5.82 -18.07 -0.73
N LYS A 197 -6.33 -18.94 0.14
CA LYS A 197 -7.62 -19.62 0.02
C LYS A 197 -8.43 -19.42 1.29
N SER A 198 -9.69 -19.07 1.14
CA SER A 198 -10.72 -19.06 2.17
C SER A 198 -11.81 -20.08 1.83
N ILE A 199 -12.41 -20.68 2.85
CA ILE A 199 -13.53 -21.63 2.73
C ILE A 199 -14.80 -21.15 3.45
N ASP A 200 -14.77 -19.92 3.99
CA ASP A 200 -15.78 -19.32 4.87
C ASP A 200 -16.18 -17.91 4.39
N GLY A 201 -16.03 -17.61 3.10
CA GLY A 201 -16.48 -16.35 2.51
C GLY A 201 -15.54 -15.17 2.77
N GLY A 202 -14.27 -15.49 3.05
CA GLY A 202 -13.18 -14.55 3.24
C GLY A 202 -12.92 -14.17 4.69
N GLU A 203 -13.58 -14.81 5.66
CA GLU A 203 -13.32 -14.59 7.09
C GLU A 203 -11.93 -15.08 7.49
N THR A 204 -11.45 -16.16 6.87
CA THR A 204 -10.16 -16.77 7.21
C THR A 204 -9.42 -17.26 5.97
N TRP A 205 -8.08 -17.23 6.02
CA TRP A 205 -7.23 -17.48 4.87
C TRP A 205 -6.08 -18.43 5.19
N ILE A 206 -5.89 -19.41 4.31
CA ILE A 206 -4.74 -20.33 4.32
C ILE A 206 -3.91 -20.14 3.04
N LYS A 207 -2.59 -20.28 3.18
CA LYS A 207 -1.69 -20.25 2.01
C LYS A 207 -1.85 -21.54 1.20
N THR A 208 -1.94 -21.41 -0.12
CA THR A 208 -1.94 -22.54 -1.06
C THR A 208 -0.50 -23.01 -1.37
N GLY A 209 -0.35 -24.00 -2.25
CA GLY A 209 0.94 -24.44 -2.76
C GLY A 209 1.75 -23.30 -3.39
N GLU A 210 3.07 -23.46 -3.45
CA GLU A 210 3.98 -22.45 -3.96
C GLU A 210 3.87 -22.31 -5.49
N LEU A 211 3.75 -21.06 -5.99
CA LEU A 211 3.85 -20.77 -7.43
C LEU A 211 5.32 -20.71 -7.87
N TYR A 212 6.13 -19.94 -7.14
CA TYR A 212 7.53 -19.68 -7.46
C TYR A 212 8.32 -19.36 -6.19
N SER A 213 9.59 -19.75 -6.16
CA SER A 213 10.45 -19.64 -4.98
C SER A 213 11.16 -18.30 -4.81
N GLY A 214 11.40 -17.57 -5.88
CA GLY A 214 12.01 -16.22 -5.83
C GLY A 214 11.00 -15.08 -5.67
N ALA A 215 11.45 -13.85 -5.93
CA ALA A 215 10.58 -12.68 -6.01
C ALA A 215 9.82 -12.64 -7.35
N TYR A 216 8.52 -12.36 -7.27
CA TYR A 216 7.62 -12.25 -8.42
C TYR A 216 6.39 -11.39 -8.09
N SER A 217 5.69 -10.96 -9.13
CA SER A 217 4.43 -10.21 -9.02
C SER A 217 3.30 -10.99 -9.71
N GLY A 218 2.12 -10.97 -9.09
CA GLY A 218 0.88 -11.47 -9.67
C GLY A 218 0.15 -10.38 -10.46
N TYR A 219 -0.61 -10.78 -11.48
CA TYR A 219 -1.40 -9.86 -12.32
C TYR A 219 -2.90 -10.20 -12.34
N MET A 220 -3.23 -11.49 -12.45
CA MET A 220 -4.60 -11.97 -12.61
C MET A 220 -4.73 -13.36 -11.98
N LEU A 221 -5.89 -13.63 -11.38
CA LEU A 221 -6.32 -14.95 -10.93
C LEU A 221 -7.68 -15.25 -11.55
N THR A 222 -7.81 -16.37 -12.25
CA THR A 222 -9.09 -16.82 -12.81
C THR A 222 -9.38 -18.26 -12.41
N MET A 223 -10.66 -18.60 -12.33
CA MET A 223 -11.16 -19.91 -11.92
C MET A 223 -12.06 -20.46 -13.02
N ASP A 224 -11.98 -21.78 -13.21
CA ASP A 224 -12.85 -22.49 -14.15
C ASP A 224 -14.34 -22.26 -13.76
N PRO A 225 -15.19 -21.83 -14.70
CA PRO A 225 -16.58 -21.54 -14.41
C PRO A 225 -17.41 -22.74 -13.94
N ASN A 226 -16.95 -23.98 -14.15
CA ASN A 226 -17.67 -25.20 -13.80
C ASN A 226 -16.89 -26.12 -12.84
N ASN A 227 -15.67 -25.76 -12.43
CA ASN A 227 -14.84 -26.59 -11.56
C ASN A 227 -13.94 -25.76 -10.65
N ASP A 228 -14.33 -25.61 -9.38
CA ASP A 228 -13.60 -24.79 -8.41
C ASP A 228 -12.25 -25.39 -7.97
N GLN A 229 -11.85 -26.55 -8.49
CA GLN A 229 -10.51 -27.12 -8.31
C GLN A 229 -9.49 -26.61 -9.34
N VAL A 230 -9.96 -25.99 -10.43
CA VAL A 230 -9.11 -25.53 -11.54
C VAL A 230 -8.98 -24.02 -11.54
N LEU A 231 -7.76 -23.52 -11.35
CA LEU A 231 -7.46 -22.09 -11.36
C LEU A 231 -6.18 -21.80 -12.13
N PHE A 232 -6.07 -20.56 -12.64
CA PHE A 232 -4.88 -20.04 -13.30
C PHE A 232 -4.43 -18.72 -12.69
N ALA A 233 -3.14 -18.62 -12.38
CA ALA A 233 -2.49 -17.43 -11.83
C ALA A 233 -1.47 -16.87 -12.84
N ALA A 234 -1.73 -15.68 -13.36
CA ALA A 234 -0.83 -14.95 -14.26
C ALA A 234 0.20 -14.13 -13.45
N THR A 235 1.48 -14.23 -13.83
CA THR A 235 2.59 -13.60 -13.12
C THR A 235 3.66 -13.04 -14.06
N ASN A 236 4.61 -12.25 -13.53
CA ASN A 236 5.85 -11.90 -14.26
C ASN A 236 6.82 -13.08 -14.44
N ARG A 237 6.49 -14.26 -13.88
CA ARG A 237 7.23 -15.52 -14.04
C ARG A 237 6.40 -16.56 -14.80
N GLY A 238 5.47 -16.15 -15.65
CA GLY A 238 4.67 -17.06 -16.49
C GLY A 238 3.26 -17.33 -15.94
N LEU A 239 2.58 -18.32 -16.53
CA LEU A 239 1.23 -18.75 -16.14
C LEU A 239 1.30 -20.05 -15.34
N TYR A 240 0.63 -20.09 -14.19
CA TYR A 240 0.55 -21.26 -13.32
C TYR A 240 -0.88 -21.79 -13.28
N LYS A 241 -1.04 -23.11 -13.32
CA LYS A 241 -2.32 -23.82 -13.20
C LYS A 241 -2.33 -24.67 -11.94
N THR A 242 -3.47 -24.77 -11.28
CA THR A 242 -3.78 -25.83 -10.32
C THR A 242 -4.99 -26.62 -10.82
N SER A 243 -5.04 -27.91 -10.52
CA SER A 243 -6.18 -28.80 -10.79
C SER A 243 -6.69 -29.48 -9.51
N ASN A 244 -6.21 -29.04 -8.35
CA ASN A 244 -6.50 -29.62 -7.04
C ASN A 244 -6.78 -28.54 -5.98
N GLY A 245 -7.42 -27.45 -6.42
CA GLY A 245 -7.90 -26.38 -5.55
C GLY A 245 -6.78 -25.65 -4.83
N GLY A 246 -5.61 -25.55 -5.45
CA GLY A 246 -4.43 -24.85 -4.93
C GLY A 246 -3.48 -25.71 -4.09
N SER A 247 -3.72 -27.02 -3.93
CA SER A 247 -2.79 -27.87 -3.17
C SER A 247 -1.39 -27.90 -3.80
N SER A 248 -1.32 -27.88 -5.13
CA SER A 248 -0.10 -27.70 -5.90
C SER A 248 -0.35 -26.88 -7.17
N TRP A 249 0.70 -26.22 -7.66
CA TRP A 249 0.66 -25.43 -8.88
C TRP A 249 1.73 -25.89 -9.87
N THR A 250 1.41 -25.84 -11.15
CA THR A 250 2.31 -26.21 -12.26
C THR A 250 2.41 -25.05 -13.23
N ARG A 251 3.63 -24.71 -13.65
CA ARG A 251 3.86 -23.66 -14.64
C ARG A 251 3.51 -24.19 -16.04
N VAL A 252 2.46 -23.64 -16.66
CA VAL A 252 1.93 -24.09 -17.96
C VAL A 252 2.37 -23.20 -19.13
N LEU A 253 2.74 -21.95 -18.87
CA LEU A 253 3.45 -21.11 -19.84
C LEU A 253 4.74 -20.61 -19.21
N SER A 254 5.87 -21.03 -19.79
CA SER A 254 7.20 -20.69 -19.29
C SER A 254 7.76 -19.37 -19.84
N THR A 255 6.95 -18.60 -20.56
CA THR A 255 7.38 -17.34 -21.20
C THR A 255 7.66 -16.23 -20.18
N SER A 256 8.06 -15.05 -20.68
CA SER A 256 8.06 -13.82 -19.88
C SER A 256 6.64 -13.45 -19.42
N THR A 257 6.48 -12.31 -18.75
CA THR A 257 5.24 -11.87 -18.08
C THR A 257 3.94 -12.20 -18.82
N ILE A 258 3.02 -12.85 -18.11
CA ILE A 258 1.62 -13.01 -18.49
C ILE A 258 0.81 -12.02 -17.67
N TYR A 259 0.02 -11.18 -18.34
CA TYR A 259 -0.75 -10.10 -17.71
C TYR A 259 -2.20 -10.51 -17.44
N ASP A 260 -2.78 -11.30 -18.34
CA ASP A 260 -4.21 -11.61 -18.31
C ASP A 260 -4.47 -13.04 -18.79
N VAL A 261 -5.51 -13.65 -18.23
CA VAL A 261 -6.01 -14.98 -18.57
C VAL A 261 -7.51 -15.04 -18.28
N LYS A 262 -8.30 -15.47 -19.28
CA LYS A 262 -9.76 -15.57 -19.19
C LYS A 262 -10.22 -16.89 -19.79
N PHE A 263 -11.17 -17.55 -19.12
CA PHE A 263 -11.93 -18.64 -19.71
C PHE A 263 -12.90 -18.09 -20.75
N LYS A 264 -13.12 -18.85 -21.83
CA LYS A 264 -14.29 -18.63 -22.69
C LYS A 264 -15.56 -18.79 -21.83
N PRO A 265 -16.52 -17.85 -21.91
CA PRO A 265 -17.74 -17.92 -21.11
C PRO A 265 -18.45 -19.27 -21.23
N GLY A 266 -18.65 -19.93 -20.09
CA GLY A 266 -19.30 -21.24 -19.97
C GLY A 266 -18.43 -22.46 -20.29
N SER A 267 -17.17 -22.27 -20.74
CA SER A 267 -16.27 -23.38 -21.09
C SER A 267 -15.26 -23.65 -19.97
N SER A 268 -14.95 -24.93 -19.75
CA SER A 268 -13.84 -25.39 -18.91
C SER A 268 -12.57 -25.70 -19.72
N ASP A 269 -12.69 -25.83 -21.05
CA ASP A 269 -11.59 -26.26 -21.91
C ASP A 269 -10.94 -25.10 -22.68
N SER A 270 -11.72 -24.05 -22.99
CA SER A 270 -11.28 -22.95 -23.84
C SER A 270 -10.80 -21.76 -23.01
N LEU A 271 -9.54 -21.36 -23.19
CA LEU A 271 -8.91 -20.24 -22.47
C LEU A 271 -8.13 -19.34 -23.41
N TYR A 272 -8.01 -18.08 -23.02
CA TYR A 272 -7.22 -17.07 -23.70
C TYR A 272 -6.27 -16.43 -22.69
N ALA A 273 -5.02 -16.20 -23.09
CA ALA A 273 -4.04 -15.52 -22.25
C ALA A 273 -3.25 -14.51 -23.09
N CYS A 274 -2.82 -13.42 -22.47
CA CYS A 274 -1.89 -12.52 -23.13
C CYS A 274 -0.73 -12.15 -22.21
N GLY A 275 0.45 -12.14 -22.82
CA GLY A 275 1.68 -11.73 -22.18
C GLY A 275 2.41 -10.64 -22.94
N ARG A 276 3.62 -10.37 -22.48
CA ARG A 276 4.49 -9.37 -23.06
C ARG A 276 4.76 -9.61 -24.54
N THR A 277 5.01 -10.85 -24.94
CA THR A 277 5.45 -11.19 -26.31
C THR A 277 4.34 -11.75 -27.20
N SER A 278 3.27 -12.31 -26.65
CA SER A 278 2.31 -13.05 -27.47
C SER A 278 0.92 -13.06 -26.84
N VAL A 279 -0.06 -13.35 -27.68
CA VAL A 279 -1.42 -13.72 -27.28
C VAL A 279 -1.57 -15.21 -27.54
N TYR A 280 -2.19 -15.91 -26.62
CA TYR A 280 -2.32 -17.36 -26.63
C TYR A 280 -3.78 -17.77 -26.52
N TYR A 281 -4.08 -18.94 -27.07
CA TYR A 281 -5.33 -19.65 -26.87
C TYR A 281 -5.06 -21.12 -26.57
N SER A 282 -5.96 -21.75 -25.82
CA SER A 282 -6.02 -23.20 -25.62
C SER A 282 -7.47 -23.65 -25.72
N TYR A 283 -7.70 -24.84 -26.26
CA TYR A 283 -9.01 -25.48 -26.36
C TYR A 283 -9.10 -26.80 -25.59
N TYR A 284 -8.11 -27.10 -24.76
CA TYR A 284 -7.95 -28.40 -24.10
C TYR A 284 -7.74 -28.28 -22.58
N GLY A 285 -8.09 -27.14 -21.99
CA GLY A 285 -7.99 -26.92 -20.54
C GLY A 285 -6.65 -26.35 -20.09
N GLY A 286 -5.77 -25.95 -21.02
CA GLY A 286 -4.63 -25.07 -20.76
C GLY A 286 -3.42 -25.71 -20.08
N ASP A 287 -3.18 -27.01 -20.29
CA ASP A 287 -1.92 -27.65 -19.90
C ASP A 287 -0.74 -27.23 -20.81
N GLN A 288 0.49 -27.54 -20.40
CA GLN A 288 1.70 -26.91 -20.96
C GLN A 288 1.86 -27.05 -22.48
N SER A 289 1.47 -28.20 -23.05
CA SER A 289 1.57 -28.47 -24.50
C SER A 289 0.37 -27.97 -25.32
N GLU A 290 -0.62 -27.36 -24.67
CA GLU A 290 -1.94 -27.09 -25.26
C GLU A 290 -2.16 -25.63 -25.64
N TRP A 291 -1.15 -24.79 -25.47
CA TRP A 291 -1.21 -23.37 -25.80
C TRP A 291 -0.69 -23.12 -27.22
N SER A 292 -1.50 -22.46 -28.02
CA SER A 292 -1.16 -21.98 -29.35
C SER A 292 -1.05 -20.47 -29.36
N ILE A 293 -0.18 -19.92 -30.23
CA ILE A 293 -0.02 -18.48 -30.40
C ILE A 293 -1.08 -17.98 -31.39
N SER A 294 -1.82 -16.94 -30.99
CA SER A 294 -2.79 -16.25 -31.85
C SER A 294 -2.07 -15.42 -32.91
N ALA A 295 -2.61 -15.38 -34.13
CA ALA A 295 -2.17 -14.43 -35.14
C ALA A 295 -2.88 -13.07 -34.98
N TYR A 296 -2.18 -11.99 -35.26
CA TYR A 296 -2.74 -10.64 -35.31
C TYR A 296 -1.92 -9.76 -36.25
N ASP A 297 -2.52 -8.68 -36.77
CA ASP A 297 -1.96 -7.88 -37.87
C ASP A 297 -0.74 -7.00 -37.51
N ILE A 298 -0.28 -7.10 -36.26
CA ILE A 298 0.83 -6.31 -35.72
C ILE A 298 1.95 -7.23 -35.25
N SER A 299 3.20 -6.79 -35.50
CA SER A 299 4.38 -7.44 -34.92
C SER A 299 4.35 -7.40 -33.39
N PRO A 300 4.64 -8.53 -32.70
CA PRO A 300 4.91 -8.54 -31.27
C PRO A 300 5.93 -7.50 -30.79
N SER A 301 6.88 -7.12 -31.64
CA SER A 301 7.94 -6.16 -31.30
C SER A 301 7.45 -4.72 -31.09
N ILE A 302 6.21 -4.40 -31.49
CA ILE A 302 5.61 -3.07 -31.31
C ILE A 302 4.53 -3.01 -30.23
N VAL A 303 4.11 -4.14 -29.65
CA VAL A 303 3.10 -4.20 -28.56
C VAL A 303 3.67 -4.81 -27.28
N GLY A 304 3.58 -4.07 -26.17
CA GLY A 304 4.08 -4.43 -24.84
C GLY A 304 2.98 -5.02 -23.97
N ARG A 305 2.28 -4.17 -23.20
CA ARG A 305 1.13 -4.56 -22.36
C ARG A 305 -0.07 -4.95 -23.22
N LYS A 306 -0.80 -5.98 -22.78
CA LYS A 306 -2.03 -6.46 -23.42
C LYS A 306 -3.03 -6.84 -22.33
N ALA A 307 -4.31 -6.77 -22.65
CA ALA A 307 -5.41 -7.25 -21.81
C ALA A 307 -6.54 -7.80 -22.69
N ILE A 308 -7.30 -8.76 -22.17
CA ILE A 308 -8.33 -9.49 -22.92
C ILE A 308 -9.67 -9.37 -22.21
N ALA A 309 -10.73 -9.12 -22.98
CA ALA A 309 -12.11 -9.30 -22.52
C ALA A 309 -12.84 -10.33 -23.37
N VAL A 310 -13.73 -11.07 -22.71
CA VAL A 310 -14.64 -12.06 -23.29
C VAL A 310 -16.07 -11.73 -22.87
N THR A 311 -17.07 -12.21 -23.62
CA THR A 311 -18.48 -11.93 -23.30
C THR A 311 -19.38 -13.13 -23.54
N PRO A 312 -20.27 -13.49 -22.58
CA PRO A 312 -21.29 -14.51 -22.82
C PRO A 312 -22.31 -14.13 -23.91
N ALA A 313 -22.43 -12.85 -24.28
CA ALA A 313 -23.31 -12.40 -25.36
C ALA A 313 -22.82 -12.81 -26.77
N ASP A 314 -21.55 -13.14 -26.90
CA ASP A 314 -20.94 -13.71 -28.12
C ASP A 314 -19.68 -14.51 -27.71
N PRO A 315 -19.83 -15.78 -27.29
CA PRO A 315 -18.72 -16.55 -26.70
C PRO A 315 -17.54 -16.83 -27.64
N GLU A 316 -17.68 -16.68 -28.96
CA GLU A 316 -16.57 -16.79 -29.91
C GLU A 316 -15.79 -15.49 -30.08
N ARG A 317 -16.29 -14.39 -29.48
CA ARG A 317 -15.69 -13.07 -29.57
C ARG A 317 -14.74 -12.80 -28.42
N ILE A 318 -13.54 -12.37 -28.79
CA ILE A 318 -12.52 -11.93 -27.86
C ILE A 318 -12.10 -10.51 -28.24
N TYR A 319 -12.00 -9.65 -27.24
CA TYR A 319 -11.48 -8.31 -27.37
C TYR A 319 -10.06 -8.25 -26.85
N LEU A 320 -9.19 -7.53 -27.56
CA LEU A 320 -7.78 -7.39 -27.20
C LEU A 320 -7.42 -5.90 -27.21
N PHE A 321 -7.06 -5.40 -26.03
CA PHE A 321 -6.53 -4.05 -25.85
C PHE A 321 -5.01 -4.10 -25.83
N THR A 322 -4.34 -3.24 -26.61
CA THR A 322 -2.88 -3.27 -26.78
C THR A 322 -2.22 -1.94 -26.43
N GLY A 323 -1.19 -2.02 -25.57
CA GLY A 323 -0.28 -0.94 -25.26
C GLY A 323 1.05 -1.07 -26.02
N PRO A 324 1.72 0.03 -26.36
CA PRO A 324 2.97 0.02 -27.12
C PRO A 324 4.12 -0.75 -26.43
N HIS A 325 4.99 -1.42 -27.22
CA HIS A 325 6.29 -1.95 -26.76
C HIS A 325 7.36 -0.87 -26.78
N THR A 326 7.21 0.09 -27.71
CA THR A 326 8.20 1.11 -28.04
C THR A 326 7.55 2.45 -28.37
N GLY A 327 7.99 3.56 -27.76
CA GLY A 327 7.57 4.93 -28.12
C GLY A 327 6.47 5.57 -27.24
N VAL A 328 6.54 6.89 -27.07
CA VAL A 328 5.50 7.69 -26.41
C VAL A 328 4.22 7.66 -27.27
N GLY A 329 3.12 7.12 -26.73
CA GLY A 329 1.76 7.45 -27.19
C GLY A 329 1.19 6.86 -28.48
N THR A 330 1.83 5.90 -29.15
CA THR A 330 1.16 5.26 -30.29
C THR A 330 0.27 4.13 -29.80
N PHE A 331 -0.99 4.44 -29.51
CA PHE A 331 -2.05 3.44 -29.37
C PHE A 331 -2.02 2.51 -30.59
N SER A 332 -1.45 1.32 -30.34
CA SER A 332 -1.11 0.37 -31.39
C SER A 332 -2.35 -0.28 -31.97
N GLY A 333 -3.48 -0.21 -31.26
CA GLY A 333 -4.79 -0.56 -31.76
C GLY A 333 -5.61 -1.32 -30.73
N PHE A 334 -6.90 -1.34 -30.98
CA PHE A 334 -7.85 -2.23 -30.35
C PHE A 334 -8.26 -3.30 -31.37
N TYR A 335 -8.41 -4.51 -30.88
CA TYR A 335 -8.49 -5.71 -31.70
C TYR A 335 -9.68 -6.56 -31.31
N THR A 336 -10.23 -7.28 -32.28
CA THR A 336 -11.29 -8.26 -32.05
C THR A 336 -10.96 -9.57 -32.76
N SER A 337 -11.24 -10.68 -32.09
CA SER A 337 -11.31 -12.00 -32.68
C SER A 337 -12.77 -12.45 -32.71
N ILE A 338 -13.15 -13.17 -33.76
CA ILE A 338 -14.49 -13.76 -33.93
C ILE A 338 -14.42 -15.28 -34.15
N ASN A 339 -13.25 -15.87 -33.90
CA ASN A 339 -12.97 -17.27 -34.20
C ASN A 339 -12.27 -17.95 -33.03
N GLY A 340 -12.70 -17.64 -31.80
CA GLY A 340 -12.16 -18.28 -30.60
C GLY A 340 -10.70 -17.92 -30.32
N GLY A 341 -10.24 -16.72 -30.70
CA GLY A 341 -8.90 -16.26 -30.37
C GLY A 341 -7.78 -16.78 -31.28
N MET A 342 -8.09 -17.52 -32.34
CA MET A 342 -7.08 -17.95 -33.32
C MET A 342 -6.45 -16.75 -34.04
N ASN A 343 -7.29 -15.81 -34.50
CA ASN A 343 -6.83 -14.61 -35.21
C ASN A 343 -7.52 -13.36 -34.64
N TYR A 344 -6.79 -12.25 -34.56
CA TYR A 344 -7.33 -10.94 -34.22
C TYR A 344 -7.17 -9.95 -35.38
N THR A 345 -8.22 -9.17 -35.62
CA THR A 345 -8.26 -8.09 -36.59
C THR A 345 -8.41 -6.76 -35.87
N ARG A 346 -7.68 -5.73 -36.31
CA ARG A 346 -7.79 -4.38 -35.75
C ARG A 346 -9.17 -3.79 -36.00
N ALA A 347 -9.83 -3.36 -34.93
CA ALA A 347 -11.08 -2.61 -34.99
C ALA A 347 -10.85 -1.10 -34.99
N ALA A 348 -9.86 -0.61 -34.22
CA ALA A 348 -9.52 0.81 -34.15
C ALA A 348 -8.04 1.05 -33.84
N ASN A 349 -7.55 2.22 -34.20
CA ASN A 349 -6.25 2.78 -33.78
C ASN A 349 -6.34 4.31 -33.53
N SER A 350 -7.57 4.83 -33.47
CA SER A 350 -7.89 6.23 -33.19
C SER A 350 -9.32 6.30 -32.61
N PRO A 351 -9.60 7.22 -31.66
CA PRO A 351 -8.65 8.11 -30.98
C PRO A 351 -7.63 7.33 -30.12
N ASN A 352 -6.60 8.00 -29.60
CA ASN A 352 -5.67 7.37 -28.65
C ASN A 352 -6.36 7.15 -27.29
N ILE A 353 -6.95 5.97 -27.11
CA ILE A 353 -7.62 5.55 -25.86
C ILE A 353 -6.66 5.13 -24.73
N LEU A 354 -5.35 5.38 -24.89
CA LEU A 354 -4.36 5.33 -23.81
C LEU A 354 -4.10 6.72 -23.20
N GLY A 355 -4.52 7.77 -23.91
CA GLY A 355 -4.29 9.18 -23.56
C GLY A 355 -5.40 9.79 -22.72
N GLY A 356 -5.32 11.10 -22.57
CA GLY A 356 -6.30 11.90 -21.83
C GLY A 356 -7.58 12.18 -22.62
N GLU A 357 -8.45 13.04 -22.09
CA GLU A 357 -9.85 13.22 -22.51
C GLU A 357 -10.09 13.50 -24.00
N SER A 358 -9.13 14.09 -24.69
CA SER A 358 -9.23 14.39 -26.13
C SER A 358 -8.89 13.20 -27.03
N GLY A 359 -8.10 12.25 -26.51
CA GLY A 359 -7.51 11.16 -27.29
C GLY A 359 -6.61 11.63 -28.44
N MET A 360 -6.19 12.89 -28.45
CA MET A 360 -5.27 13.48 -29.43
C MET A 360 -3.84 13.61 -28.90
N ASP A 361 -3.63 13.37 -27.61
CA ASP A 361 -2.32 13.37 -26.98
C ASP A 361 -1.61 12.02 -27.11
N ASN A 362 -0.34 12.02 -26.74
CA ASN A 362 0.52 10.83 -26.73
C ASN A 362 0.80 10.35 -25.29
N ASN A 363 0.00 10.77 -24.31
CA ASN A 363 0.15 10.27 -22.95
C ASN A 363 -0.26 8.81 -22.91
N SER A 364 0.43 8.04 -22.08
CA SER A 364 0.12 6.64 -21.86
C SER A 364 0.81 6.18 -20.58
N GLN A 365 0.05 5.49 -19.76
CA GLN A 365 0.51 4.79 -18.57
C GLN A 365 0.28 3.28 -18.68
N SER A 366 0.26 2.72 -19.90
CA SER A 366 -0.12 1.31 -20.13
C SER A 366 0.76 0.25 -19.43
N SER A 367 1.90 0.62 -18.84
CA SER A 367 2.70 -0.28 -17.99
C SER A 367 2.26 -0.30 -16.52
N TYR A 368 1.41 0.65 -16.12
CA TYR A 368 0.93 0.92 -14.77
C TYR A 368 -0.59 0.66 -14.72
N ASP A 369 -1.41 1.47 -15.40
CA ASP A 369 -2.86 1.29 -15.54
C ASP A 369 -3.23 0.70 -16.91
N PHE A 370 -3.91 -0.45 -16.94
CA PHE A 370 -4.31 -1.07 -18.20
C PHE A 370 -5.36 -2.17 -18.01
N CYS A 371 -6.63 -1.86 -18.30
CA CYS A 371 -7.73 -2.82 -18.13
C CYS A 371 -8.78 -2.74 -19.25
N ILE A 372 -9.56 -3.81 -19.40
CA ILE A 372 -10.63 -3.97 -20.40
C ILE A 372 -11.75 -4.85 -19.84
N ALA A 373 -13.01 -4.52 -20.14
CA ALA A 373 -14.15 -5.38 -19.92
C ALA A 373 -15.19 -5.24 -21.05
N ALA A 374 -15.91 -6.33 -21.32
CA ALA A 374 -17.01 -6.36 -22.28
C ALA A 374 -18.33 -6.60 -21.55
N SER A 375 -19.41 -5.99 -22.03
CA SER A 375 -20.74 -6.21 -21.47
C SER A 375 -21.10 -7.69 -21.55
N THR A 376 -21.74 -8.18 -20.50
CA THR A 376 -22.24 -9.55 -20.39
C THR A 376 -23.52 -9.79 -21.19
N GLN A 377 -24.23 -8.73 -21.58
CA GLN A 377 -25.50 -8.82 -22.31
C GLN A 377 -25.42 -8.29 -23.75
N GLN A 378 -24.47 -7.38 -24.02
CA GLN A 378 -24.36 -6.68 -25.29
C GLN A 378 -22.96 -6.85 -25.86
N SER A 379 -22.81 -7.80 -26.78
CA SER A 379 -21.52 -8.13 -27.37
C SER A 379 -20.87 -6.91 -28.03
N ASN A 380 -21.61 -5.94 -28.55
CA ASN A 380 -21.08 -4.71 -29.16
C ASN A 380 -20.49 -3.69 -28.17
N VAL A 381 -20.68 -3.87 -26.86
CA VAL A 381 -20.25 -2.91 -25.83
C VAL A 381 -18.95 -3.37 -25.16
N VAL A 382 -17.93 -2.52 -25.23
CA VAL A 382 -16.63 -2.77 -24.60
C VAL A 382 -16.07 -1.49 -24.00
N VAL A 383 -15.43 -1.62 -22.83
CA VAL A 383 -14.91 -0.53 -22.02
C VAL A 383 -13.45 -0.81 -21.71
N VAL A 384 -12.62 0.22 -21.73
CA VAL A 384 -11.22 0.16 -21.31
C VAL A 384 -10.94 1.20 -20.23
N GLY A 385 -9.96 0.91 -19.40
CA GLY A 385 -9.38 1.86 -18.46
C GLY A 385 -7.87 1.98 -18.67
N GLY A 386 -7.38 3.19 -18.44
CA GLY A 386 -5.98 3.60 -18.37
C GLY A 386 -5.94 4.88 -17.55
N LEU A 387 -5.44 5.99 -18.10
CA LEU A 387 -5.57 7.30 -17.44
C LEU A 387 -7.02 7.68 -17.10
N ILE A 388 -7.96 7.33 -17.98
CA ILE A 388 -9.40 7.56 -17.85
C ILE A 388 -10.17 6.36 -18.42
N VAL A 389 -11.51 6.37 -18.31
CA VAL A 389 -12.36 5.35 -18.91
C VAL A 389 -12.76 5.77 -20.33
N TRP A 390 -12.60 4.84 -21.28
CA TRP A 390 -13.15 4.96 -22.63
C TRP A 390 -14.14 3.83 -22.88
N ARG A 391 -15.20 4.12 -23.65
CA ARG A 391 -16.20 3.12 -24.03
C ARG A 391 -16.45 3.06 -25.52
N SER A 392 -16.85 1.89 -26.00
CA SER A 392 -17.30 1.63 -27.35
C SER A 392 -18.62 0.87 -27.33
N ILE A 393 -19.50 1.18 -28.28
CA ILE A 393 -20.80 0.51 -28.49
C ILE A 393 -20.89 -0.16 -29.87
N ASN A 394 -19.75 -0.33 -30.54
CA ASN A 394 -19.65 -0.89 -31.89
C ASN A 394 -18.42 -1.81 -32.01
N TYR A 395 -18.29 -2.75 -31.08
CA TYR A 395 -17.26 -3.81 -31.09
C TYR A 395 -15.82 -3.26 -31.03
N GLY A 396 -15.62 -2.06 -30.47
CA GLY A 396 -14.32 -1.40 -30.37
C GLY A 396 -13.89 -0.63 -31.63
N ALA A 397 -14.77 -0.46 -32.62
CA ALA A 397 -14.47 0.27 -33.86
C ALA A 397 -14.50 1.80 -33.68
N GLY A 398 -15.25 2.31 -32.69
CA GLY A 398 -15.32 3.72 -32.33
C GLY A 398 -15.41 3.90 -30.82
N TRP A 399 -14.81 4.97 -30.31
CA TRP A 399 -14.64 5.22 -28.88
C TRP A 399 -15.15 6.58 -28.47
N THR A 400 -15.69 6.66 -27.26
CA THR A 400 -16.15 7.89 -26.62
C THR A 400 -15.55 7.96 -25.23
N ASN A 401 -15.07 9.14 -24.84
CA ASN A 401 -14.61 9.40 -23.50
C ASN A 401 -15.78 9.24 -22.50
N SER A 402 -15.57 8.49 -21.42
CA SER A 402 -16.56 8.21 -20.38
C SER A 402 -16.34 9.01 -19.10
N THR A 403 -15.13 9.51 -18.83
CA THR A 403 -14.77 10.17 -17.57
C THR A 403 -13.88 11.41 -17.76
N THR A 404 -13.80 12.27 -16.75
CA THR A 404 -12.90 13.44 -16.75
C THR A 404 -11.91 13.37 -15.59
N PHE A 405 -10.76 14.03 -15.76
CA PHE A 405 -9.77 14.25 -14.73
C PHE A 405 -10.24 15.15 -13.58
N GLY A 406 -11.28 15.97 -13.79
CA GLY A 406 -11.69 17.00 -12.82
C GLY A 406 -13.12 16.90 -12.32
N THR A 407 -13.31 17.18 -11.04
CA THR A 407 -14.62 17.18 -10.34
C THR A 407 -15.62 18.23 -10.82
N GLY A 408 -15.24 19.13 -11.74
CA GLY A 408 -16.05 20.27 -12.20
C GLY A 408 -16.94 19.99 -13.41
N SER A 409 -16.84 18.82 -14.06
CA SER A 409 -17.69 18.45 -15.19
C SER A 409 -18.85 17.55 -14.76
N SER A 410 -20.03 17.78 -15.32
CA SER A 410 -21.20 16.91 -15.16
C SER A 410 -21.32 15.83 -16.24
N SER A 411 -20.67 16.00 -17.40
CA SER A 411 -20.70 15.03 -18.50
C SER A 411 -19.52 15.23 -19.47
N PRO A 412 -18.57 14.28 -19.58
CA PRO A 412 -18.48 13.08 -18.74
C PRO A 412 -18.26 13.45 -17.28
N GLY A 413 -18.76 12.61 -16.37
CA GLY A 413 -18.62 12.79 -14.93
C GLY A 413 -17.24 12.43 -14.42
N TYR A 414 -16.94 12.85 -13.19
CA TYR A 414 -15.67 12.56 -12.53
C TYR A 414 -15.59 11.10 -12.06
N VAL A 415 -14.51 10.45 -12.44
CA VAL A 415 -13.98 9.22 -11.86
C VAL A 415 -12.49 9.47 -11.69
N HIS A 416 -11.94 9.20 -10.52
CA HIS A 416 -10.52 9.46 -10.28
C HIS A 416 -9.67 8.75 -11.34
N PRO A 417 -8.66 9.42 -11.93
CA PRO A 417 -7.83 8.85 -12.98
C PRO A 417 -7.00 7.66 -12.48
N ASP A 418 -6.30 7.05 -13.44
CA ASP A 418 -5.43 5.88 -13.25
C ASP A 418 -6.28 4.65 -12.85
N VAL A 419 -6.95 4.09 -13.86
CA VAL A 419 -7.98 3.04 -13.78
C VAL A 419 -7.33 1.65 -13.91
N HIS A 420 -7.28 0.91 -12.80
CA HIS A 420 -6.63 -0.40 -12.70
C HIS A 420 -7.54 -1.58 -13.05
N ALA A 421 -8.84 -1.43 -12.85
CA ALA A 421 -9.81 -2.43 -13.28
C ALA A 421 -11.12 -1.78 -13.73
N VAL A 422 -11.68 -2.32 -14.80
CA VAL A 422 -13.09 -2.15 -15.17
C VAL A 422 -13.69 -3.54 -15.31
N GLU A 423 -14.89 -3.77 -14.77
CA GLU A 423 -15.55 -5.07 -14.87
C GLU A 423 -17.08 -4.89 -14.91
N PHE A 424 -17.75 -5.70 -15.72
CA PHE A 424 -19.21 -5.78 -15.73
C PHE A 424 -19.68 -6.85 -14.74
N ASN A 425 -20.64 -6.49 -13.88
CA ASN A 425 -21.25 -7.45 -12.98
C ASN A 425 -22.10 -8.46 -13.79
N PRO A 426 -21.81 -9.77 -13.70
CA PRO A 426 -22.42 -10.76 -14.57
C PRO A 426 -23.92 -11.00 -14.32
N LEU A 427 -24.47 -10.45 -13.24
CA LEU A 427 -25.87 -10.65 -12.86
C LEU A 427 -26.80 -9.53 -13.32
N ASN A 428 -26.27 -8.31 -13.49
CA ASN A 428 -27.09 -7.14 -13.85
C ASN A 428 -26.46 -6.25 -14.92
N ASP A 429 -25.26 -6.59 -15.40
CA ASP A 429 -24.51 -5.84 -16.41
C ASP A 429 -24.19 -4.38 -16.04
N TYR A 430 -24.16 -4.08 -14.73
CA TYR A 430 -23.64 -2.80 -14.26
C TYR A 430 -22.12 -2.80 -14.37
N LEU A 431 -21.57 -1.67 -14.80
CA LEU A 431 -20.14 -1.46 -14.97
C LEU A 431 -19.54 -0.89 -13.70
N TYR A 432 -18.37 -1.39 -13.31
CA TYR A 432 -17.62 -0.88 -12.17
C TYR A 432 -16.20 -0.49 -12.60
N ALA A 433 -15.62 0.49 -11.91
CA ALA A 433 -14.25 0.94 -12.11
C ALA A 433 -13.52 1.07 -10.77
N ALA A 434 -12.28 0.58 -10.73
CA ALA A 434 -11.37 0.68 -9.60
C ALA A 434 -10.14 1.50 -10.02
N THR A 435 -9.76 2.49 -9.23
CA THR A 435 -8.78 3.53 -9.61
C THR A 435 -7.85 3.89 -8.46
N ASP A 436 -6.85 4.75 -8.71
CA ASP A 436 -5.94 5.27 -7.66
C ASP A 436 -6.66 6.04 -6.54
N GLY A 437 -7.90 6.48 -6.76
CA GLY A 437 -8.67 7.27 -5.80
C GLY A 437 -9.95 6.63 -5.27
N GLY A 438 -10.32 5.43 -5.73
CA GLY A 438 -11.45 4.70 -5.15
C GLY A 438 -12.18 3.76 -6.10
N PHE A 439 -13.49 3.61 -5.86
CA PHE A 439 -14.35 2.64 -6.52
C PHE A 439 -15.65 3.30 -7.01
N TYR A 440 -16.02 3.03 -8.25
CA TYR A 440 -17.10 3.71 -8.96
C TYR A 440 -18.01 2.71 -9.69
N ARG A 441 -19.28 3.09 -9.89
CA ARG A 441 -20.27 2.30 -10.62
C ARG A 441 -20.99 3.13 -11.67
N SER A 442 -21.24 2.52 -12.82
CA SER A 442 -22.16 3.00 -13.84
C SER A 442 -23.26 1.98 -14.11
N THR A 443 -24.51 2.45 -14.19
CA THR A 443 -25.69 1.62 -14.51
C THR A 443 -26.18 1.81 -15.94
N ASP A 444 -25.44 2.58 -16.75
CA ASP A 444 -25.81 2.99 -18.10
C ASP A 444 -24.62 2.88 -19.07
N LEU A 445 -23.85 1.80 -18.90
CA LEU A 445 -22.74 1.41 -19.78
C LEU A 445 -21.64 2.49 -19.86
N GLY A 446 -21.32 3.09 -18.72
CA GLY A 446 -20.27 4.10 -18.58
C GLY A 446 -20.69 5.47 -19.10
N PHE A 447 -21.96 5.87 -19.03
CA PHE A 447 -22.33 7.26 -19.35
C PHE A 447 -22.26 8.14 -18.11
N ASN A 448 -22.87 7.67 -17.02
CA ASN A 448 -22.87 8.31 -15.72
C ASN A 448 -22.22 7.39 -14.70
N TRP A 449 -21.55 8.00 -13.72
CA TRP A 449 -20.80 7.31 -12.68
C TRP A 449 -21.25 7.77 -11.29
N THR A 450 -21.33 6.82 -10.37
CA THR A 450 -21.57 7.01 -8.95
C THR A 450 -20.32 6.59 -8.20
N ASN A 451 -19.82 7.45 -7.31
CA ASN A 451 -18.73 7.12 -6.40
C ASN A 451 -19.25 6.22 -5.27
N LEU A 452 -18.62 5.08 -5.06
CA LEU A 452 -18.94 4.08 -4.02
C LEU A 452 -17.79 3.89 -3.02
N SER A 453 -16.91 4.89 -2.89
CA SER A 453 -15.67 4.77 -2.11
C SER A 453 -15.85 5.02 -0.62
N GLU A 454 -17.01 5.56 -0.20
CA GLU A 454 -17.27 5.87 1.20
C GLU A 454 -17.21 4.61 2.07
N GLY A 455 -16.48 4.66 3.19
CA GLY A 455 -16.16 3.52 4.06
C GLY A 455 -14.86 2.79 3.70
N ILE A 456 -14.22 3.09 2.56
CA ILE A 456 -12.96 2.45 2.16
C ILE A 456 -11.76 3.25 2.70
N GLY A 457 -11.10 2.71 3.73
CA GLY A 457 -9.91 3.30 4.35
C GLY A 457 -8.59 2.81 3.76
N THR A 458 -8.25 3.22 2.53
CA THR A 458 -7.08 2.68 1.78
C THR A 458 -6.00 3.69 1.42
N ALA A 459 -6.03 4.88 2.03
CA ALA A 459 -5.03 5.91 1.77
C ALA A 459 -3.59 5.40 2.02
N GLN A 460 -2.71 5.68 1.06
CA GLN A 460 -1.29 5.36 1.10
C GLN A 460 -0.49 6.61 1.45
N PHE A 461 -0.23 6.82 2.74
CA PHE A 461 0.50 7.99 3.20
C PHE A 461 2.01 7.75 3.20
N TYR A 462 2.79 8.75 2.79
CA TYR A 462 4.24 8.72 2.91
C TYR A 462 4.72 9.34 4.22
N HIS A 463 4.10 10.43 4.67
CA HIS A 463 4.48 11.19 5.86
C HIS A 463 3.26 11.83 6.51
N MET A 464 3.34 12.13 7.80
CA MET A 464 2.31 12.83 8.54
C MET A 464 2.85 13.97 9.43
N ALA A 465 1.96 14.84 9.87
CA ALA A 465 2.26 15.80 10.92
C ALA A 465 1.03 16.00 11.80
N GLY A 466 1.27 16.12 13.10
CA GLY A 466 0.27 16.54 14.07
C GLY A 466 0.69 17.80 14.81
N THR A 467 -0.14 18.23 15.76
CA THR A 467 0.17 19.40 16.59
C THR A 467 -0.35 19.23 18.02
N SER A 468 0.39 19.81 18.96
CA SER A 468 0.07 19.77 20.39
C SER A 468 -1.06 20.73 20.76
N VAL A 469 -1.40 21.68 19.87
CA VAL A 469 -2.46 22.68 20.07
C VAL A 469 -3.83 22.03 20.12
N ASN A 470 -4.12 21.12 19.20
CA ASN A 470 -5.38 20.38 19.16
C ASN A 470 -5.14 19.08 18.42
N ASN A 471 -5.44 17.98 19.12
CA ASN A 471 -5.26 16.66 18.55
C ASN A 471 -6.11 16.44 17.30
N ASN A 472 -7.17 17.20 17.03
CA ASN A 472 -7.96 16.97 15.82
C ASN A 472 -7.19 17.24 14.52
N TYR A 473 -6.18 18.10 14.56
CA TYR A 473 -5.41 18.52 13.40
C TYR A 473 -4.37 17.46 13.02
N VAL A 474 -4.55 16.91 11.80
CA VAL A 474 -3.64 15.93 11.20
C VAL A 474 -3.43 16.28 9.74
N LEU A 475 -2.17 16.42 9.33
CA LEU A 475 -1.75 16.52 7.94
C LEU A 475 -1.11 15.23 7.49
N CYS A 476 -1.36 14.82 6.25
CA CYS A 476 -0.68 13.69 5.64
C CYS A 476 -0.46 13.94 4.15
N GLY A 477 0.68 13.52 3.60
CA GLY A 477 0.91 13.45 2.16
C GLY A 477 0.64 12.06 1.62
N ALA A 478 -0.27 11.93 0.65
CA ALA A 478 -0.68 10.64 0.09
C ALA A 478 -0.19 10.44 -1.34
N GLN A 479 0.11 9.19 -1.68
CA GLN A 479 0.28 8.75 -3.06
C GLN A 479 -0.99 8.98 -3.87
N ASP A 480 -0.84 9.62 -5.04
CA ASP A 480 -1.87 9.87 -6.07
C ASP A 480 -3.17 10.58 -5.58
N ASN A 481 -3.31 10.86 -4.27
CA ASN A 481 -4.47 11.43 -3.60
C ASN A 481 -4.21 12.77 -2.87
N GLY A 482 -3.00 13.31 -3.02
CA GLY A 482 -2.56 14.64 -2.60
C GLY A 482 -2.31 14.79 -1.10
N THR A 483 -2.24 16.04 -0.65
CA THR A 483 -2.14 16.40 0.77
C THR A 483 -3.52 16.39 1.40
N LYS A 484 -3.66 15.70 2.54
CA LYS A 484 -4.90 15.56 3.30
C LYS A 484 -4.81 16.33 4.62
N TYR A 485 -5.90 17.00 5.01
CA TYR A 485 -6.00 17.72 6.29
C TYR A 485 -7.30 17.38 7.03
N ARG A 486 -7.17 16.75 8.20
CA ARG A 486 -8.24 16.58 9.18
C ARG A 486 -8.33 17.76 10.13
N LYS A 487 -9.51 18.38 10.26
CA LYS A 487 -9.74 19.54 11.17
C LYS A 487 -10.60 19.23 12.39
N ASN A 488 -11.42 18.19 12.30
CA ASN A 488 -12.42 17.83 13.30
C ASN A 488 -12.18 16.42 13.82
N ASN A 489 -12.86 16.06 14.91
CA ASN A 489 -12.80 14.70 15.44
C ASN A 489 -13.69 13.73 14.62
N THR A 490 -13.44 13.62 13.32
CA THR A 490 -14.15 12.78 12.35
C THR A 490 -13.16 11.89 11.62
N THR A 491 -13.62 10.90 10.86
CA THR A 491 -12.75 10.18 9.92
C THR A 491 -12.52 10.96 8.62
N SER A 492 -13.24 12.07 8.40
CA SER A 492 -13.08 12.91 7.21
C SER A 492 -11.81 13.76 7.20
N PHE A 493 -11.12 13.77 6.06
CA PHE A 493 -10.01 14.66 5.76
C PHE A 493 -10.34 15.47 4.50
N ASP A 494 -9.98 16.74 4.49
CA ASP A 494 -10.04 17.57 3.29
C ASP A 494 -8.85 17.27 2.38
N HIS A 495 -9.07 17.30 1.06
CA HIS A 495 -7.99 17.36 0.08
C HIS A 495 -7.54 18.80 -0.10
N VAL A 496 -6.31 19.11 0.28
CA VAL A 496 -5.76 20.47 0.27
C VAL A 496 -5.08 20.80 -1.05
N ALA A 497 -4.21 19.91 -1.54
CA ALA A 497 -3.36 20.20 -2.70
C ALA A 497 -2.73 18.95 -3.35
N GLY A 498 -2.37 19.09 -4.62
CA GLY A 498 -1.52 18.16 -5.37
C GLY A 498 -2.20 16.88 -5.84
N THR A 499 -1.46 16.03 -6.55
CA THR A 499 -1.87 14.65 -6.85
C THR A 499 -1.04 13.67 -6.03
N ASP A 500 0.29 13.78 -6.01
CA ASP A 500 1.14 13.10 -5.02
C ASP A 500 1.52 14.10 -3.92
N GLY A 501 1.07 13.86 -2.68
CA GLY A 501 1.57 14.56 -1.50
C GLY A 501 2.69 13.76 -0.82
N PHE A 502 3.72 14.43 -0.31
CA PHE A 502 4.89 13.82 0.31
C PHE A 502 5.04 14.27 1.77
N SER A 503 6.08 15.05 2.11
CA SER A 503 6.29 15.57 3.46
C SER A 503 5.35 16.75 3.75
N VAL A 504 4.93 16.84 5.00
CA VAL A 504 4.01 17.85 5.52
C VAL A 504 4.50 18.31 6.88
N GLN A 505 4.38 19.61 7.17
CA GLN A 505 4.83 20.15 8.46
C GLN A 505 3.97 21.34 8.91
N PHE A 506 3.41 21.26 10.11
CA PHE A 506 2.75 22.40 10.74
C PHE A 506 3.78 23.42 11.24
N TYR A 507 3.42 24.71 11.16
CA TYR A 507 4.17 25.71 11.91
C TYR A 507 3.98 25.49 13.42
N PRO A 508 5.05 25.49 14.22
CA PRO A 508 4.95 25.25 15.67
C PRO A 508 3.92 26.16 16.34
N GLY A 509 2.95 25.55 17.04
CA GLY A 509 1.89 26.26 17.74
C GLY A 509 0.83 26.95 16.87
N ASP A 510 0.84 26.78 15.55
CA ASP A 510 -0.14 27.39 14.64
C ASP A 510 -0.64 26.40 13.58
N PRO A 511 -1.73 25.65 13.85
CA PRO A 511 -2.30 24.69 12.91
C PRO A 511 -3.03 25.32 11.71
N SER A 512 -3.19 26.65 11.69
CA SER A 512 -3.74 27.33 10.51
C SER A 512 -2.71 27.50 9.39
N ARG A 513 -1.41 27.33 9.72
CA ARG A 513 -0.27 27.48 8.81
C ARG A 513 0.52 26.18 8.70
N PHE A 514 0.84 25.77 7.47
CA PHE A 514 1.67 24.58 7.23
C PHE A 514 2.43 24.66 5.90
N LEU A 515 3.42 23.77 5.78
CA LEU A 515 4.15 23.47 4.56
C LEU A 515 3.75 22.09 4.06
N CYS A 516 3.72 21.91 2.75
CA CYS A 516 3.71 20.58 2.18
C CYS A 516 4.51 20.52 0.88
N SER A 517 5.13 19.36 0.65
CA SER A 517 5.77 19.01 -0.60
C SER A 517 4.83 18.12 -1.42
N PHE A 518 4.60 18.46 -2.69
CA PHE A 518 3.76 17.68 -3.62
C PHE A 518 4.18 17.95 -5.06
N ASN A 519 4.09 16.96 -5.95
CA ASN A 519 4.42 17.08 -7.38
C ASN A 519 5.66 17.97 -7.66
N GLY A 520 6.79 17.67 -6.98
CA GLY A 520 8.05 18.41 -7.11
C GLY A 520 8.04 19.89 -6.70
N SER A 521 6.99 20.31 -5.98
CA SER A 521 6.75 21.68 -5.52
C SER A 521 6.68 21.72 -4.00
N LEU A 522 7.18 22.82 -3.41
CA LEU A 522 7.03 23.13 -1.99
C LEU A 522 6.13 24.35 -1.87
N VAL A 523 5.10 24.28 -1.04
CA VAL A 523 4.08 25.34 -0.98
C VAL A 523 3.71 25.65 0.47
N LYS A 524 3.44 26.94 0.74
CA LYS A 524 2.87 27.42 2.01
C LYS A 524 1.36 27.43 1.95
N PHE A 525 0.72 26.99 3.02
CA PHE A 525 -0.73 27.10 3.18
C PHE A 525 -1.06 27.82 4.47
N TRP A 526 -1.99 28.77 4.39
CA TRP A 526 -2.52 29.54 5.53
C TRP A 526 -4.01 29.27 5.69
N ASN A 527 -4.62 29.79 6.76
CA ASN A 527 -6.07 29.71 7.00
C ASN A 527 -6.64 28.30 6.79
N TYR A 528 -5.93 27.28 7.26
CA TYR A 528 -6.34 25.88 7.20
C TYR A 528 -6.44 25.27 5.78
N GLY A 529 -5.63 25.76 4.83
CA GLY A 529 -5.50 25.15 3.50
C GLY A 529 -5.65 26.10 2.31
N ALA A 530 -5.66 27.41 2.53
CA ALA A 530 -5.55 28.40 1.46
C ALA A 530 -4.10 28.49 0.97
N ASP A 531 -3.87 28.28 -0.34
CA ASP A 531 -2.56 28.43 -0.98
C ASP A 531 -2.01 29.84 -0.73
N ASN A 532 -0.79 29.90 -0.20
CA ASN A 532 -0.08 31.12 0.12
C ASN A 532 1.33 31.16 -0.49
N GLY A 533 1.50 30.52 -1.65
CA GLY A 533 2.63 30.70 -2.55
C GLY A 533 3.60 29.52 -2.58
N ASN A 534 4.12 29.29 -3.79
CA ASN A 534 5.19 28.34 -4.05
C ASN A 534 6.52 28.84 -3.51
N LEU A 535 7.31 27.92 -2.97
CA LEU A 535 8.68 28.11 -2.52
C LEU A 535 9.64 27.45 -3.52
N THR A 536 10.87 27.95 -3.57
CA THR A 536 12.03 27.16 -4.02
C THR A 536 12.60 26.43 -2.79
N PRO A 537 13.45 25.40 -2.88
CA PRO A 537 13.93 24.69 -4.07
C PRO A 537 12.87 23.76 -4.69
N LYS A 538 13.14 23.31 -5.92
CA LYS A 538 12.40 22.20 -6.56
C LYS A 538 13.14 20.89 -6.32
N PHE A 539 12.41 19.78 -6.30
CA PHE A 539 12.91 18.42 -6.02
C PHE A 539 12.17 17.41 -6.90
N HIS A 540 12.77 16.26 -7.19
CA HIS A 540 12.20 15.31 -8.15
C HIS A 540 11.22 14.28 -7.57
N TRP A 541 11.32 13.99 -6.28
CA TRP A 541 10.54 12.93 -5.65
C TRP A 541 10.06 13.31 -4.26
N PHE A 542 10.91 13.10 -3.26
CA PHE A 542 10.56 13.28 -1.86
C PHE A 542 11.50 14.31 -1.25
N MET A 543 10.92 15.26 -0.53
CA MET A 543 11.65 16.30 0.18
C MET A 543 11.14 16.38 1.61
N GLU A 544 12.02 16.05 2.56
CA GLU A 544 11.72 16.08 3.99
C GLU A 544 11.73 17.52 4.50
N LEU A 545 10.85 17.84 5.43
CA LEU A 545 10.63 19.19 5.93
C LEU A 545 10.83 19.26 7.45
N ALA A 546 11.57 20.26 7.91
CA ALA A 546 11.64 20.59 9.32
C ALA A 546 11.54 22.10 9.53
N ILE A 547 10.80 22.51 10.55
CA ILE A 547 10.71 23.91 10.98
C ILE A 547 11.37 24.02 12.35
N HIS A 548 12.13 25.08 12.54
CA HIS A 548 12.76 25.36 13.81
C HIS A 548 11.70 25.58 14.92
N ASN A 549 11.92 25.01 16.11
CA ASN A 549 10.87 24.88 17.13
C ASN A 549 10.32 26.21 17.67
N THR A 550 11.14 27.26 17.76
CA THR A 550 10.73 28.58 18.27
C THR A 550 10.77 29.72 17.23
N ASN A 551 11.75 29.74 16.33
CA ASN A 551 11.83 30.70 15.23
C ASN A 551 11.21 30.15 13.93
N LYS A 552 10.00 30.59 13.61
CA LYS A 552 9.21 30.14 12.44
C LYS A 552 9.80 30.57 11.09
N ASP A 553 10.74 31.50 11.08
CA ASP A 553 11.41 31.96 9.84
C ASP A 553 12.43 30.93 9.34
N ILE A 554 12.90 30.05 10.23
CA ILE A 554 13.93 29.06 9.93
C ILE A 554 13.28 27.74 9.50
N ILE A 555 13.49 27.38 8.24
CA ILE A 555 12.97 26.17 7.62
C ILE A 555 14.14 25.38 7.02
N PHE A 556 14.11 24.08 7.21
CA PHE A 556 15.02 23.15 6.55
C PHE A 556 14.26 22.25 5.58
N ALA A 557 14.89 21.94 4.46
CA ALA A 557 14.38 20.98 3.50
C ALA A 557 15.50 20.04 3.02
N GLY A 558 15.30 18.73 3.17
CA GLY A 558 16.26 17.70 2.78
C GLY A 558 15.82 16.97 1.50
N THR A 559 16.74 16.73 0.56
CA THR A 559 16.46 15.88 -0.62
C THR A 559 17.53 14.83 -0.84
N ASN A 560 17.12 13.69 -1.42
CA ASN A 560 18.03 12.63 -1.89
C ASN A 560 18.52 12.81 -3.34
N ASP A 561 18.23 13.95 -3.96
CA ASP A 561 18.58 14.19 -5.36
C ASP A 561 20.08 14.50 -5.50
N GLY A 562 20.77 13.69 -6.32
CA GLY A 562 22.17 13.93 -6.67
C GLY A 562 23.18 13.73 -5.53
N GLY A 563 22.89 12.83 -4.58
CA GLY A 563 23.80 12.48 -3.49
C GLY A 563 23.51 13.16 -2.16
N GLY A 564 22.33 13.79 -1.99
CA GLY A 564 21.92 14.42 -0.74
C GLY A 564 22.15 15.93 -0.71
N ARG A 565 21.12 16.71 -0.40
CA ARG A 565 21.21 18.17 -0.22
C ARG A 565 20.38 18.62 0.96
N LEU A 566 20.91 19.59 1.70
CA LEU A 566 20.17 20.34 2.71
C LEU A 566 19.99 21.78 2.25
N TYR A 567 18.75 22.24 2.26
CA TYR A 567 18.37 23.61 2.05
C TYR A 567 17.97 24.23 3.38
N LYS A 568 18.43 25.45 3.64
CA LYS A 568 18.06 26.24 4.82
C LYS A 568 17.52 27.59 4.39
N SER A 569 16.35 27.95 4.90
CA SER A 569 15.82 29.31 4.83
C SER A 569 15.85 29.95 6.21
N ILE A 570 16.03 31.27 6.25
CA ILE A 570 15.94 32.09 7.48
C ILE A 570 14.88 33.18 7.36
N ASN A 571 14.00 33.08 6.35
CA ASN A 571 12.99 34.09 6.02
C ASN A 571 11.72 33.44 5.45
N GLU A 572 11.25 32.37 6.09
CA GLU A 572 10.03 31.63 5.72
C GLU A 572 9.99 31.16 4.25
N GLY A 573 11.13 30.72 3.73
CA GLY A 573 11.26 30.13 2.40
C GLY A 573 11.37 31.15 1.26
N VAL A 574 11.54 32.44 1.55
CA VAL A 574 11.75 33.47 0.52
C VAL A 574 13.09 33.28 -0.20
N SER A 575 14.14 32.92 0.54
CA SER A 575 15.44 32.53 -0.02
C SER A 575 16.03 31.35 0.73
N TRP A 576 16.93 30.61 0.06
CA TRP A 576 17.51 29.36 0.55
C TRP A 576 19.02 29.32 0.34
N ASP A 577 19.73 29.03 1.43
CA ASP A 577 21.11 28.59 1.40
C ASP A 577 21.13 27.09 1.11
N THR A 578 22.11 26.63 0.33
CA THR A 578 22.25 25.22 -0.06
C THR A 578 23.59 24.69 0.42
N THR A 579 23.55 23.59 1.16
CA THR A 579 24.74 22.84 1.57
C THR A 579 24.64 21.43 1.01
N PHE A 580 25.68 21.00 0.30
CA PHE A 580 25.79 19.61 -0.14
C PHE A 580 26.16 18.73 1.05
N ILE A 581 25.32 17.75 1.35
CA ILE A 581 25.54 16.82 2.46
C ILE A 581 25.15 15.44 1.98
N LEU A 582 26.08 14.49 2.07
CA LEU A 582 25.88 13.09 1.69
C LEU A 582 24.77 12.36 2.51
N ALA A 583 24.15 13.05 3.46
CA ALA A 583 23.17 12.58 4.44
C ALA A 583 21.89 13.46 4.41
N GLY A 584 21.36 13.77 3.23
CA GLY A 584 20.31 14.80 3.04
C GLY A 584 18.87 14.31 2.95
N ALA A 585 18.55 13.06 3.32
CA ALA A 585 17.21 12.48 3.18
C ALA A 585 16.23 12.98 4.24
N SER A 586 16.66 12.97 5.50
CA SER A 586 15.86 13.27 6.68
C SER A 586 16.49 14.41 7.47
N VAL A 587 15.67 15.29 8.04
CA VAL A 587 16.13 16.44 8.84
C VAL A 587 15.35 16.48 10.15
N MET A 588 16.05 16.46 11.28
CA MET A 588 15.45 16.47 12.61
C MET A 588 15.95 17.69 13.41
N THR A 589 15.01 18.56 13.82
CA THR A 589 15.29 19.68 14.74
C THR A 589 15.13 19.23 16.19
N CYS A 590 15.85 19.85 17.10
CA CYS A 590 15.89 19.41 18.51
C CYS A 590 15.12 20.37 19.43
N PRO A 591 14.01 19.96 20.07
CA PRO A 591 13.24 20.84 20.95
C PRO A 591 14.03 21.37 22.17
N SER A 592 14.94 20.56 22.74
CA SER A 592 15.73 20.96 23.91
C SER A 592 17.00 21.75 23.58
N ASN A 593 17.38 21.85 22.31
CA ASN A 593 18.52 22.64 21.85
C ASN A 593 18.22 23.12 20.42
N ASN A 594 17.73 24.35 20.32
CA ASN A 594 17.29 24.92 19.06
C ASN A 594 18.42 25.06 18.03
N ASP A 595 19.68 25.15 18.45
CA ASP A 595 20.82 25.26 17.52
C ASP A 595 21.23 23.90 16.91
N ARG A 596 20.78 22.79 17.51
CA ARG A 596 21.15 21.44 17.07
C ARG A 596 20.17 20.89 16.04
N ILE A 597 20.75 20.34 14.97
CA ILE A 597 20.03 19.54 13.98
C ILE A 597 20.77 18.23 13.68
N TYR A 598 20.00 17.20 13.36
CA TYR A 598 20.50 15.94 12.81
C TYR A 598 20.02 15.79 11.36
N VAL A 599 20.89 15.26 10.51
CA VAL A 599 20.55 14.93 9.12
C VAL A 599 21.06 13.54 8.79
N ALA A 600 20.23 12.75 8.10
CA ALA A 600 20.59 11.40 7.68
C ALA A 600 20.16 11.11 6.24
N GLY A 601 20.83 10.17 5.59
CA GLY A 601 20.44 9.64 4.29
C GLY A 601 21.34 8.49 3.85
N GLY A 602 20.74 7.43 3.31
CA GLY A 602 21.47 6.18 3.06
C GLY A 602 22.10 5.67 4.36
N SER A 603 23.37 5.30 4.35
CA SER A 603 24.09 4.86 5.55
C SER A 603 24.78 5.99 6.33
N GLU A 604 24.54 7.25 5.97
CA GLU A 604 25.24 8.40 6.56
C GLU A 604 24.33 9.21 7.49
N ILE A 605 24.85 9.56 8.66
CA ILE A 605 24.26 10.53 9.59
C ILE A 605 25.29 11.58 10.01
N ARG A 606 24.81 12.83 10.17
CA ARG A 606 25.60 13.98 10.62
C ARG A 606 24.80 14.85 11.58
N ARG A 607 25.52 15.61 12.41
CA ARG A 607 24.96 16.58 13.37
C ARG A 607 25.57 17.95 13.15
N SER A 608 24.77 19.01 13.25
CA SER A 608 25.27 20.37 13.44
C SER A 608 24.78 20.91 14.77
N ASP A 609 25.62 21.71 15.44
CA ASP A 609 25.33 22.39 16.71
C ASP A 609 25.20 23.92 16.51
N ASP A 610 25.12 24.38 15.26
CA ASP A 610 25.11 25.79 14.85
C ASP A 610 24.12 26.04 13.68
N LEU A 611 22.96 25.38 13.73
CA LEU A 611 21.87 25.51 12.75
C LEU A 611 22.26 25.18 11.31
N GLY A 612 23.11 24.17 11.11
CA GLY A 612 23.56 23.73 9.80
C GLY A 612 24.77 24.47 9.24
N GLY A 613 25.55 25.16 10.07
CA GLY A 613 26.83 25.77 9.67
C GLY A 613 27.93 24.73 9.48
N ILE A 614 28.31 24.04 10.55
CA ILE A 614 29.34 23.00 10.58
C ILE A 614 28.70 21.65 10.94
N PHE A 615 29.07 20.60 10.20
CA PHE A 615 28.57 19.24 10.43
C PHE A 615 29.66 18.31 10.96
N THR A 616 29.33 17.59 12.02
CA THR A 616 30.10 16.46 12.57
C THR A 616 29.56 15.15 11.99
N THR A 617 30.46 14.31 11.47
CA THR A 617 30.14 12.94 11.04
C THR A 617 29.89 12.03 12.23
N LEU A 618 28.79 11.26 12.20
CA LEU A 618 28.39 10.37 13.30
C LEU A 618 28.41 8.88 12.95
N HIS A 619 28.43 8.52 11.65
CA HIS A 619 28.43 7.13 11.19
C HIS A 619 29.82 6.46 11.23
N ASP A 620 30.87 7.22 11.55
CA ASP A 620 32.24 6.74 11.76
C ASP A 620 32.58 6.56 13.25
N LYS A 621 31.58 6.72 14.12
CA LYS A 621 31.75 6.72 15.58
C LYS A 621 31.59 5.32 16.18
N PRO A 622 32.21 5.04 17.34
CA PRO A 622 32.16 3.73 17.97
C PRO A 622 30.72 3.21 18.16
N GLY A 623 30.52 1.92 17.86
CA GLY A 623 29.23 1.24 18.01
C GLY A 623 28.24 1.45 16.86
N PHE A 624 28.54 2.33 15.90
CA PHE A 624 27.75 2.42 14.67
C PHE A 624 27.90 1.13 13.86
N PRO A 625 26.82 0.59 13.26
CA PRO A 625 26.88 -0.67 12.52
C PRO A 625 27.84 -0.60 11.32
N TYR A 626 28.56 -1.70 11.06
CA TYR A 626 29.40 -1.83 9.88
C TYR A 626 28.54 -2.22 8.67
N MET A 627 28.62 -1.44 7.59
CA MET A 627 27.85 -1.64 6.35
C MET A 627 26.33 -1.76 6.58
N PRO A 628 25.71 -0.79 7.27
CA PRO A 628 24.31 -0.93 7.61
C PRO A 628 23.40 -0.86 6.38
N PRO A 629 22.18 -1.37 6.51
CA PRO A 629 21.07 -0.93 5.67
C PRO A 629 20.90 0.60 5.69
N SER A 630 20.03 1.11 4.83
CA SER A 630 19.68 2.54 4.79
C SER A 630 19.06 2.98 6.12
N ILE A 631 19.48 4.16 6.63
CA ILE A 631 18.84 4.85 7.74
C ILE A 631 17.47 5.34 7.26
N THR A 632 16.43 4.96 7.97
CA THR A 632 15.04 5.25 7.60
C THR A 632 14.47 6.44 8.37
N ASP A 633 14.84 6.60 9.64
CA ASP A 633 14.32 7.70 10.46
C ASP A 633 15.24 8.06 11.66
N ILE A 634 15.06 9.28 12.19
CA ILE A 634 15.78 9.84 13.34
C ILE A 634 14.75 10.32 14.37
N ALA A 635 14.91 9.97 15.64
CA ALA A 635 14.17 10.60 16.75
C ALA A 635 15.12 11.20 17.78
N VAL A 636 14.69 12.27 18.45
CA VAL A 636 15.45 12.94 19.52
C VAL A 636 14.59 13.15 20.75
N HIS A 637 15.14 12.88 21.93
CA HIS A 637 14.40 13.05 23.18
C HIS A 637 13.99 14.53 23.36
N PRO A 638 12.71 14.83 23.67
CA PRO A 638 12.20 16.20 23.66
C PRO A 638 12.87 17.13 24.68
N TYR A 639 13.44 16.57 25.76
CA TYR A 639 14.16 17.31 26.80
C TYR A 639 15.68 17.08 26.81
N ASN A 640 16.22 16.26 25.91
CA ASN A 640 17.65 16.01 25.87
C ASN A 640 18.11 15.65 24.44
N SER A 641 18.57 16.66 23.71
CA SER A 641 19.05 16.54 22.33
C SER A 641 20.36 15.77 22.17
N SER A 642 20.97 15.26 23.25
CA SER A 642 22.05 14.28 23.17
C SER A 642 21.54 12.84 23.14
N ASN A 643 20.29 12.61 23.54
CA ASN A 643 19.61 11.32 23.40
C ASN A 643 18.96 11.26 22.01
N VAL A 644 19.61 10.56 21.08
CA VAL A 644 19.19 10.41 19.69
C VAL A 644 19.06 8.95 19.33
N TYR A 645 18.04 8.62 18.55
CA TYR A 645 17.70 7.28 18.10
C TYR A 645 17.65 7.27 16.58
N ILE A 646 18.14 6.20 15.97
CA ILE A 646 18.06 5.98 14.52
C ILE A 646 17.51 4.60 14.22
N THR A 647 16.82 4.50 13.10
CA THR A 647 16.31 3.24 12.57
C THR A 647 16.96 2.87 11.26
N PHE A 648 16.97 1.58 10.97
CA PHE A 648 17.52 1.00 9.75
C PHE A 648 16.48 0.14 9.04
N GLY A 649 16.39 0.29 7.72
CA GLY A 649 15.62 -0.61 6.87
C GLY A 649 16.26 -2.00 6.75
N GLY A 650 15.79 -2.75 5.75
CA GLY A 650 16.39 -4.01 5.31
C GLY A 650 16.02 -5.23 6.14
N TYR A 651 16.30 -6.39 5.56
CA TYR A 651 16.10 -7.73 6.14
C TYR A 651 17.41 -8.24 6.71
N GLU A 652 17.86 -7.55 7.76
CA GLU A 652 18.98 -7.94 8.61
C GLU A 652 18.59 -7.99 10.10
N ALA A 653 18.38 -9.19 10.63
CA ALA A 653 18.05 -9.40 12.03
C ALA A 653 19.12 -8.81 12.96
N GLY A 654 18.68 -8.11 14.02
CA GLY A 654 19.58 -7.49 15.00
C GLY A 654 20.16 -6.13 14.59
N THR A 655 19.91 -5.64 13.37
CA THR A 655 20.36 -4.31 12.91
C THR A 655 19.13 -3.46 12.55
N LYS A 656 18.39 -2.97 13.55
CA LYS A 656 17.14 -2.20 13.37
C LYS A 656 17.15 -0.84 14.05
N VAL A 657 17.57 -0.78 15.32
CA VAL A 657 17.49 0.45 16.12
C VAL A 657 18.78 0.65 16.90
N TYR A 658 19.34 1.85 16.79
CA TYR A 658 20.53 2.28 17.52
C TYR A 658 20.23 3.57 18.28
N THR A 659 20.82 3.71 19.45
CA THR A 659 20.69 4.90 20.30
C THR A 659 22.06 5.50 20.59
N SER A 660 22.07 6.79 20.88
CA SER A 660 23.21 7.50 21.43
C SER A 660 22.74 8.42 22.55
N ILE A 661 23.53 8.55 23.62
CA ILE A 661 23.26 9.45 24.76
C ILE A 661 24.24 10.64 24.81
N ASP A 662 25.19 10.71 23.89
CA ASP A 662 26.23 11.73 23.78
C ASP A 662 26.12 12.54 22.47
N GLY A 663 24.93 12.52 21.87
CA GLY A 663 24.60 13.24 20.65
C GLY A 663 25.19 12.64 19.39
N GLY A 664 25.45 11.33 19.37
CA GLY A 664 25.94 10.56 18.22
C GLY A 664 27.45 10.32 18.20
N LEU A 665 28.16 10.60 19.30
CA LEU A 665 29.61 10.36 19.41
C LEU A 665 29.94 8.91 19.78
N SER A 666 28.97 8.17 20.30
CA SER A 666 28.97 6.71 20.41
C SER A 666 27.55 6.17 20.24
N TRP A 667 27.44 4.93 19.76
CA TRP A 667 26.16 4.28 19.47
C TRP A 667 26.04 2.93 20.19
N GLU A 668 24.82 2.60 20.59
CA GLU A 668 24.46 1.34 21.20
C GLU A 668 23.34 0.68 20.37
N ASN A 669 23.52 -0.60 20.05
CA ASN A 669 22.50 -1.38 19.38
C ASN A 669 21.43 -1.80 20.40
N ILE A 670 20.21 -1.30 20.21
CA ILE A 670 19.05 -1.63 21.04
C ILE A 670 18.00 -2.44 20.30
N SER A 671 18.35 -3.06 19.16
CA SER A 671 17.42 -3.81 18.31
C SER A 671 16.79 -5.03 19.01
N GLY A 672 17.48 -5.59 20.01
CA GLY A 672 16.97 -6.71 20.80
C GLY A 672 16.51 -7.88 19.94
N THR A 673 15.30 -8.38 20.21
CA THR A 673 14.69 -9.49 19.45
C THR A 673 13.66 -9.02 18.42
N LEU A 674 13.71 -7.77 17.94
CA LEU A 674 12.80 -7.29 16.90
C LEU A 674 12.73 -8.26 15.69
N PRO A 675 11.54 -8.44 15.07
CA PRO A 675 11.41 -9.23 13.85
C PRO A 675 12.34 -8.75 12.74
N ASP A 676 12.72 -9.67 11.86
CA ASP A 676 13.55 -9.34 10.69
C ASP A 676 12.69 -8.74 9.56
N VAL A 677 12.27 -7.50 9.76
CA VAL A 677 11.58 -6.64 8.80
C VAL A 677 12.19 -5.23 8.85
N PRO A 678 11.99 -4.40 7.82
CA PRO A 678 12.40 -3.00 7.88
C PRO A 678 11.79 -2.27 9.07
N ALA A 679 12.60 -1.47 9.77
CA ALA A 679 12.13 -0.40 10.64
C ALA A 679 11.99 0.86 9.80
N ASN A 680 10.80 1.47 9.80
CA ASN A 680 10.45 2.58 8.89
C ASN A 680 10.46 3.94 9.60
N CYS A 681 10.03 3.99 10.86
CA CYS A 681 9.95 5.23 11.65
C CYS A 681 10.10 4.94 13.15
N ILE A 682 10.53 5.95 13.91
CA ILE A 682 10.69 5.90 15.37
C ILE A 682 10.29 7.23 16.00
N ASP A 683 9.67 7.18 17.18
CA ASP A 683 9.45 8.38 17.99
C ASP A 683 9.66 8.05 19.48
N VAL A 684 9.94 9.09 20.27
CA VAL A 684 10.26 9.01 21.70
C VAL A 684 9.39 9.97 22.50
N ASN A 685 8.72 9.45 23.53
CA ASN A 685 7.90 10.29 24.41
C ASN A 685 8.76 11.06 25.43
N ILE A 686 8.12 11.92 26.23
CA ILE A 686 8.77 12.69 27.31
C ILE A 686 9.41 11.84 28.41
N ASN A 687 9.04 10.57 28.55
CA ASN A 687 9.58 9.64 29.54
C ASN A 687 10.79 8.84 29.02
N GLY A 688 11.13 8.99 27.73
CA GLY A 688 12.17 8.20 27.08
C GLY A 688 11.71 6.83 26.58
N ASP A 689 10.40 6.58 26.54
CA ASP A 689 9.85 5.37 25.93
C ASP A 689 9.81 5.51 24.41
N LEU A 690 10.13 4.41 23.71
CA LEU A 690 10.28 4.35 22.27
C LEU A 690 9.12 3.61 21.61
N TYR A 691 8.71 4.11 20.45
CA TYR A 691 7.72 3.51 19.57
C TYR A 691 8.35 3.33 18.19
N LEU A 692 8.22 2.12 17.63
CA LEU A 692 8.86 1.74 16.37
C LEU A 692 7.82 1.24 15.37
N GLY A 693 7.77 1.86 14.19
CA GLY A 693 6.94 1.45 13.07
C GLY A 693 7.71 0.56 12.12
N THR A 694 7.09 -0.55 11.69
CA THR A 694 7.69 -1.55 10.80
C THR A 694 6.74 -1.92 9.67
N ASP A 695 7.15 -2.85 8.80
CA ASP A 695 6.30 -3.42 7.76
C ASP A 695 5.14 -4.30 8.27
N ILE A 696 5.16 -4.67 9.56
CA ILE A 696 4.16 -5.57 10.17
C ILE A 696 3.53 -4.99 11.46
N GLY A 697 3.50 -3.66 11.58
CA GLY A 697 2.91 -2.94 12.70
C GLY A 697 3.91 -2.25 13.63
N VAL A 698 3.46 -1.95 14.85
CA VAL A 698 4.18 -1.11 15.82
C VAL A 698 4.71 -1.93 17.00
N TYR A 699 5.91 -1.58 17.47
CA TYR A 699 6.54 -2.11 18.69
C TYR A 699 6.84 -0.97 19.67
N TYR A 700 6.89 -1.34 20.95
CA TYR A 700 7.16 -0.43 22.06
C TYR A 700 8.34 -0.93 22.87
N LYS A 701 9.13 0.00 23.40
CA LYS A 701 10.18 -0.28 24.38
C LYS A 701 10.18 0.81 25.44
N SER A 702 9.90 0.43 26.69
CA SER A 702 10.02 1.34 27.82
C SER A 702 11.49 1.66 28.09
N LEU A 703 11.76 2.84 28.66
CA LEU A 703 13.10 3.19 29.12
C LEU A 703 13.61 2.13 30.13
N GLY A 704 14.80 1.59 29.91
CA GLY A 704 15.41 0.57 30.78
C GLY A 704 14.90 -0.87 30.59
N SER A 705 13.91 -1.12 29.73
CA SER A 705 13.55 -2.50 29.34
C SER A 705 14.72 -3.16 28.60
N SER A 706 14.87 -4.48 28.75
CA SER A 706 15.86 -5.25 28.00
C SER A 706 15.47 -5.43 26.52
N ASP A 707 14.18 -5.39 26.17
CA ASP A 707 13.71 -5.72 24.82
C ASP A 707 12.43 -4.97 24.40
N TRP A 708 12.09 -5.10 23.12
CA TRP A 708 10.87 -4.57 22.50
C TRP A 708 9.70 -5.54 22.65
N ILE A 709 8.50 -4.99 22.65
CA ILE A 709 7.24 -5.74 22.74
C ILE A 709 6.21 -5.22 21.73
N PRO A 710 5.24 -6.03 21.30
CA PRO A 710 4.21 -5.58 20.35
C PRO A 710 3.34 -4.47 20.94
N PHE A 711 3.03 -3.48 20.11
CA PHE A 711 2.16 -2.35 20.40
C PHE A 711 1.18 -2.16 19.25
N LYS A 712 0.41 -3.20 18.89
CA LYS A 712 -0.36 -3.22 17.62
C LYS A 712 -1.75 -3.86 17.72
N ASN A 713 -2.31 -3.95 18.92
CA ASN A 713 -3.69 -4.36 19.12
C ASN A 713 -4.65 -3.47 18.30
N GLY A 714 -5.46 -4.09 17.44
CA GLY A 714 -6.40 -3.39 16.56
C GLY A 714 -5.77 -2.70 15.35
N LEU A 715 -4.44 -2.69 15.22
CA LEU A 715 -3.75 -2.14 14.06
C LEU A 715 -3.60 -3.22 12.98
N PRO A 716 -3.98 -2.97 11.71
CA PRO A 716 -3.74 -3.90 10.62
C PRO A 716 -2.25 -4.27 10.46
N SER A 717 -1.96 -5.45 9.90
CA SER A 717 -0.60 -5.88 9.54
C SER A 717 -0.12 -5.14 8.30
N THR A 718 0.16 -3.85 8.47
CA THR A 718 0.51 -2.91 7.40
C THR A 718 1.82 -2.19 7.68
N ILE A 719 2.34 -1.56 6.63
CA ILE A 719 3.53 -0.72 6.69
C ILE A 719 3.17 0.56 7.43
N VAL A 720 3.81 0.78 8.57
CA VAL A 720 3.74 2.03 9.32
C VAL A 720 4.81 2.97 8.79
N THR A 721 4.39 4.14 8.30
CA THR A 721 5.28 5.06 7.58
C THR A 721 5.81 6.18 8.43
N ASP A 722 5.03 6.67 9.39
CA ASP A 722 5.43 7.81 10.21
C ASP A 722 4.56 7.92 11.48
N PHE A 723 5.07 8.58 12.52
CA PHE A 723 4.41 8.79 13.79
C PHE A 723 4.19 10.27 14.14
N TYR A 724 3.25 10.49 15.05
CA TYR A 724 3.18 11.75 15.80
C TYR A 724 2.75 11.49 17.24
N ILE A 725 3.58 11.89 18.21
CA ILE A 725 3.24 11.85 19.64
C ILE A 725 2.76 13.22 20.13
N ASN A 726 1.53 13.25 20.68
CA ASN A 726 1.03 14.36 21.48
C ASN A 726 1.20 14.06 22.97
N ASN A 727 2.32 14.52 23.53
CA ASN A 727 2.66 14.30 24.93
C ASN A 727 1.69 14.99 25.92
N ASN A 728 0.96 16.04 25.51
CA ASN A 728 0.05 16.77 26.41
C ASN A 728 -1.18 15.95 26.81
N ILE A 729 -1.54 14.96 26.00
CA ILE A 729 -2.72 14.12 26.18
C ILE A 729 -2.39 12.62 26.08
N SER A 730 -1.10 12.28 26.07
CA SER A 730 -0.60 10.91 25.99
C SER A 730 -1.18 10.11 24.81
N VAL A 731 -1.17 10.69 23.61
CA VAL A 731 -1.65 10.05 22.38
C VAL A 731 -0.51 9.86 21.38
N ILE A 732 -0.50 8.72 20.69
CA ILE A 732 0.30 8.47 19.50
C ILE A 732 -0.59 8.26 18.28
N ARG A 733 -0.14 8.77 17.13
CA ARG A 733 -0.69 8.46 15.82
C ARG A 733 0.32 7.78 14.93
N ALA A 734 -0.20 6.94 14.06
CA ALA A 734 0.57 6.26 13.02
C ALA A 734 -0.10 6.47 11.67
N SER A 735 0.65 6.96 10.69
CA SER A 735 0.26 6.87 9.29
C SER A 735 0.70 5.53 8.71
N THR A 736 -0.04 5.04 7.72
CA THR A 736 0.22 3.75 7.09
C THR A 736 0.19 3.85 5.57
N PHE A 737 0.85 2.91 4.92
CA PHE A 737 0.83 2.79 3.48
C PHE A 737 -0.28 1.83 3.03
N GLY A 738 -1.53 2.31 3.01
CA GLY A 738 -2.68 1.57 2.48
C GLY A 738 -3.81 1.30 3.48
N ARG A 739 -3.71 1.77 4.73
CA ARG A 739 -4.75 1.64 5.75
C ARG A 739 -5.05 2.96 6.48
N GLY A 740 -4.67 4.10 5.89
CA GLY A 740 -4.91 5.43 6.47
C GLY A 740 -4.14 5.72 7.77
N VAL A 741 -4.71 6.57 8.64
CA VAL A 741 -4.14 6.98 9.93
C VAL A 741 -4.83 6.22 11.07
N TRP A 742 -4.05 5.81 12.06
CA TRP A 742 -4.53 5.15 13.28
C TRP A 742 -4.08 5.93 14.52
N THR A 743 -4.78 5.75 15.63
CA THR A 743 -4.48 6.43 16.89
C THR A 743 -4.62 5.49 18.07
N SER A 744 -3.70 5.60 19.03
CA SER A 744 -3.74 4.91 20.32
C SER A 744 -3.32 5.88 21.43
N LEU A 745 -3.69 5.59 22.68
CA LEU A 745 -2.99 6.17 23.83
C LEU A 745 -1.54 5.66 23.85
N LEU A 746 -0.61 6.45 24.39
CA LEU A 746 0.75 6.00 24.69
C LEU A 746 0.71 4.83 25.67
N ALA A 747 1.67 3.92 25.57
CA ALA A 747 1.95 2.98 26.64
C ALA A 747 2.41 3.77 27.86
N ASP A 748 1.73 3.55 28.99
CA ASP A 748 2.08 4.11 30.30
C ASP A 748 2.87 3.11 31.17
N GLY A 749 3.18 1.93 30.61
CA GLY A 749 3.80 0.82 31.33
C GLY A 749 2.96 0.26 32.48
N ASN A 750 1.71 0.68 32.66
CA ASN A 750 0.85 0.30 33.77
C ASN A 750 -0.47 -0.29 33.26
N CYS A 751 -0.89 -1.44 33.79
CA CYS A 751 -2.24 -1.90 33.48
C CYS A 751 -3.28 -1.03 34.17
N VAL A 752 -4.45 -0.93 33.54
CA VAL A 752 -5.66 -0.47 34.23
C VAL A 752 -5.92 -1.34 35.46
N ASN A 753 -6.48 -0.77 36.52
CA ASN A 753 -6.79 -1.56 37.72
C ASN A 753 -7.84 -2.62 37.42
N ASP A 754 -8.97 -2.19 36.86
CA ASP A 754 -10.04 -3.06 36.42
C ASP A 754 -10.36 -2.74 34.95
N LEU A 755 -10.50 -3.76 34.13
CA LEU A 755 -11.00 -3.64 32.77
C LEU A 755 -12.42 -4.19 32.73
N VAL A 756 -13.39 -3.39 32.32
CA VAL A 756 -14.76 -3.84 32.09
C VAL A 756 -15.07 -3.72 30.61
N TRP A 757 -15.29 -4.85 29.97
CA TRP A 757 -15.69 -4.93 28.57
C TRP A 757 -17.16 -5.34 28.47
N SER A 758 -17.98 -4.45 27.94
CA SER A 758 -19.42 -4.67 27.82
C SER A 758 -19.98 -4.42 26.42
N THR A 759 -19.18 -3.92 25.48
CA THR A 759 -19.56 -3.69 24.09
C THR A 759 -19.40 -4.95 23.25
N ILE A 760 -20.43 -5.31 22.48
CA ILE A 760 -20.31 -6.28 21.39
C ILE A 760 -19.32 -5.69 20.37
N THR A 761 -18.22 -6.37 20.13
CA THR A 761 -17.23 -5.92 19.15
C THR A 761 -16.77 -7.12 18.33
N THR A 762 -16.78 -6.97 17.01
CA THR A 762 -16.07 -7.91 16.14
C THR A 762 -14.57 -7.68 16.36
N LEU A 763 -13.86 -8.68 16.89
CA LEU A 763 -12.43 -8.63 17.13
C LEU A 763 -11.70 -9.44 16.05
N ASN A 764 -10.67 -8.85 15.47
CA ASN A 764 -9.83 -9.48 14.45
C ASN A 764 -8.36 -9.42 14.86
N GLY A 765 -7.58 -10.42 14.45
CA GLY A 765 -6.13 -10.48 14.69
C GLY A 765 -5.74 -10.76 16.14
N TYR A 766 -4.52 -10.33 16.51
CA TYR A 766 -3.99 -10.52 17.86
C TYR A 766 -4.45 -9.38 18.78
N GLN A 767 -5.13 -9.74 19.86
CA GLN A 767 -5.74 -8.81 20.82
C GLN A 767 -5.37 -9.23 22.24
N TYR A 768 -4.63 -8.39 22.95
CA TYR A 768 -4.13 -8.70 24.28
C TYR A 768 -4.59 -7.66 25.30
N PHE A 769 -5.26 -8.12 26.36
CA PHE A 769 -5.85 -7.27 27.39
C PHE A 769 -5.30 -7.65 28.75
N GLU A 770 -4.85 -6.64 29.50
CA GLU A 770 -4.38 -6.83 30.87
C GLU A 770 -5.06 -5.87 31.87
N ALA A 771 -5.25 -6.34 33.10
CA ALA A 771 -5.66 -5.54 34.24
C ALA A 771 -4.94 -5.95 35.54
N ASN A 772 -4.66 -5.02 36.45
CA ASN A 772 -3.99 -5.32 37.72
C ASN A 772 -4.85 -6.19 38.66
N ASN A 773 -6.17 -6.02 38.63
CA ASN A 773 -7.10 -6.65 39.56
C ASN A 773 -8.10 -7.53 38.81
N LYS A 774 -9.00 -6.95 38.00
CA LYS A 774 -10.00 -7.74 37.28
C LYS A 774 -10.18 -7.40 35.80
N ILE A 775 -10.56 -8.41 35.02
CA ILE A 775 -11.23 -8.23 33.73
C ILE A 775 -12.66 -8.75 33.88
N GLU A 776 -13.68 -7.92 33.63
CA GLU A 776 -15.08 -8.33 33.53
C GLU A 776 -15.52 -8.23 32.07
N ASN A 777 -15.99 -9.32 31.47
CA ASN A 777 -16.45 -9.34 30.08
C ASN A 777 -17.87 -9.90 29.96
N LYS A 778 -18.78 -9.14 29.33
CA LYS A 778 -20.17 -9.56 29.04
C LYS A 778 -20.45 -9.74 27.55
N SER A 779 -19.46 -9.47 26.71
CA SER A 779 -19.59 -9.31 25.28
C SER A 779 -19.55 -10.63 24.54
N ILE A 780 -20.23 -10.68 23.40
CA ILE A 780 -19.97 -11.69 22.38
C ILE A 780 -18.69 -11.27 21.66
N ILE A 781 -17.66 -12.11 21.72
CA ILE A 781 -16.48 -11.98 20.87
C ILE A 781 -16.83 -12.66 19.55
N ASP A 782 -17.15 -11.84 18.56
CA ASP A 782 -17.36 -12.26 17.17
C ASP A 782 -16.05 -12.06 16.40
N GLY A 783 -15.57 -13.07 15.69
CA GLY A 783 -14.28 -13.08 15.00
C GLY A 783 -14.06 -14.42 14.27
N GLY A 784 -13.04 -14.51 13.42
CA GLY A 784 -12.73 -15.71 12.63
C GLY A 784 -11.46 -16.47 13.08
N ILE A 785 -11.10 -17.55 12.37
CA ILE A 785 -9.77 -18.21 12.47
C ILE A 785 -8.67 -17.18 12.24
N GLY A 786 -7.80 -17.01 13.24
CA GLY A 786 -6.73 -16.00 13.24
C GLY A 786 -6.97 -14.84 14.21
N THR A 787 -8.20 -14.73 14.73
CA THR A 787 -8.49 -13.91 15.91
C THR A 787 -7.97 -14.63 17.15
N ASN A 788 -6.98 -14.01 17.80
CA ASN A 788 -6.43 -14.47 19.06
C ASN A 788 -6.71 -13.42 20.13
N VAL A 789 -7.53 -13.77 21.12
CA VAL A 789 -7.88 -12.88 22.24
C VAL A 789 -7.31 -13.45 23.53
N PHE A 790 -6.49 -12.64 24.19
CA PHE A 790 -5.83 -13.01 25.43
C PHE A 790 -6.24 -12.07 26.54
N PHE A 791 -6.81 -12.61 27.62
CA PHE A 791 -7.12 -11.85 28.83
C PHE A 791 -6.18 -12.23 29.96
N LYS A 792 -5.67 -11.23 30.67
CA LYS A 792 -4.89 -11.42 31.88
C LYS A 792 -5.28 -10.46 33.00
N ALA A 793 -5.58 -10.99 34.17
CA ALA A 793 -5.93 -10.18 35.34
C ALA A 793 -5.18 -10.65 36.59
N GLY A 794 -4.85 -9.75 37.51
CA GLY A 794 -4.14 -10.14 38.73
C GLY A 794 -4.93 -11.03 39.67
N GLN A 795 -6.25 -10.81 39.81
CA GLN A 795 -7.09 -11.54 40.76
C GLN A 795 -8.20 -12.36 40.12
N PHE A 796 -8.97 -11.80 39.17
CA PHE A 796 -10.09 -12.53 38.57
C PHE A 796 -10.42 -12.07 37.13
N ILE A 797 -10.81 -13.04 36.30
CA ILE A 797 -11.41 -12.81 34.99
C ILE A 797 -12.85 -13.30 35.09
N ASP A 798 -13.79 -12.37 35.06
CA ASP A 798 -15.22 -12.60 35.26
C ASP A 798 -15.95 -12.54 33.90
N LEU A 799 -16.11 -13.70 33.28
CA LEU A 799 -16.89 -13.88 32.06
C LEU A 799 -18.38 -14.01 32.47
N LYS A 800 -19.13 -12.92 32.32
CA LYS A 800 -20.51 -12.82 32.80
C LYS A 800 -21.48 -13.57 31.90
N PRO A 801 -22.68 -13.93 32.40
CA PRO A 801 -23.74 -14.52 31.57
C PRO A 801 -23.99 -13.65 30.31
N GLY A 802 -23.94 -14.28 29.13
CA GLY A 802 -24.01 -13.60 27.84
C GLY A 802 -22.67 -13.54 27.09
N PHE A 803 -21.53 -13.82 27.75
CA PHE A 803 -20.24 -13.99 27.08
C PHE A 803 -20.24 -15.23 26.18
N HIS A 804 -19.83 -15.04 24.93
CA HIS A 804 -19.58 -16.12 23.97
C HIS A 804 -18.40 -15.73 23.07
N ALA A 805 -17.33 -16.53 23.04
CA ALA A 805 -16.37 -16.53 21.94
C ALA A 805 -16.81 -17.62 20.96
N LYS A 806 -17.11 -17.28 19.70
CA LYS A 806 -17.48 -18.30 18.70
C LYS A 806 -16.30 -19.26 18.49
N ASP A 807 -16.56 -20.56 18.61
CA ASP A 807 -15.55 -21.63 18.50
C ASP A 807 -15.06 -21.87 17.06
N ASP A 808 -15.60 -21.16 16.06
CA ASP A 808 -15.30 -21.35 14.64
C ASP A 808 -13.96 -20.70 14.22
N GLY A 809 -12.93 -20.79 15.08
CA GLY A 809 -11.56 -20.40 14.76
C GLY A 809 -10.85 -19.48 15.73
N ILE A 810 -11.57 -18.86 16.65
CA ILE A 810 -11.00 -17.92 17.62
C ILE A 810 -10.13 -18.70 18.62
N ILE A 811 -8.93 -18.19 18.90
CA ILE A 811 -8.15 -18.62 20.08
C ILE A 811 -8.47 -17.65 21.20
N PHE A 812 -9.35 -18.06 22.12
CA PHE A 812 -9.55 -17.36 23.37
C PHE A 812 -8.73 -18.01 24.49
N GLN A 813 -7.94 -17.21 25.18
CA GLN A 813 -7.08 -17.65 26.26
C GLN A 813 -7.16 -16.66 27.43
N ALA A 814 -7.27 -17.16 28.65
CA ALA A 814 -7.38 -16.32 29.85
C ALA A 814 -6.50 -16.85 30.98
N GLN A 815 -5.75 -15.98 31.67
CA GLN A 815 -4.86 -16.34 32.77
C GLN A 815 -4.94 -15.35 33.92
N LEU A 816 -4.73 -15.85 35.14
CA LEU A 816 -4.45 -14.99 36.28
C LEU A 816 -2.95 -14.78 36.45
N GLY A 817 -2.55 -13.54 36.66
CA GLY A 817 -1.16 -13.18 36.91
C GLY A 817 -0.97 -11.68 36.98
N PRO A 818 0.12 -11.21 37.60
CA PRO A 818 0.39 -9.79 37.68
C PRO A 818 0.45 -9.15 36.30
N CYS A 819 -0.06 -7.92 36.16
CA CYS A 819 0.15 -7.10 34.98
C CYS A 819 1.64 -7.07 34.57
N ASN A 820 1.93 -6.99 33.27
CA ASN A 820 3.29 -6.94 32.72
C ASN A 820 4.20 -8.14 33.07
N SER A 821 3.70 -9.17 33.74
CA SER A 821 4.52 -10.34 34.10
C SER A 821 4.76 -11.31 32.95
N GLY A 822 4.14 -11.07 31.79
CA GLY A 822 4.24 -11.86 30.57
C GLY A 822 3.54 -13.24 30.62
N GLY A 823 3.51 -13.92 29.47
CA GLY A 823 2.95 -15.26 29.28
C GLY A 823 1.58 -15.27 28.58
N VAL A 824 1.45 -16.08 27.53
CA VAL A 824 0.16 -16.46 26.96
C VAL A 824 -0.46 -17.55 27.84
N PRO A 825 -1.74 -17.44 28.23
CA PRO A 825 -2.43 -18.49 28.97
C PRO A 825 -2.31 -19.85 28.25
N SER A 826 -1.62 -20.83 28.84
CA SER A 826 -1.45 -22.15 28.23
C SER A 826 -2.76 -22.96 28.13
N ALA A 827 -3.81 -22.53 28.84
CA ALA A 827 -5.10 -23.18 28.85
C ALA A 827 -6.06 -22.53 27.83
N LYS A 828 -6.43 -23.27 26.78
CA LYS A 828 -7.72 -23.04 26.11
C LYS A 828 -8.81 -23.29 27.14
N ILE A 829 -9.63 -22.29 27.45
CA ILE A 829 -10.92 -22.57 28.09
C ILE A 829 -11.77 -23.20 26.99
N GLN A 830 -11.76 -24.54 26.89
CA GLN A 830 -12.80 -25.23 26.15
C GLN A 830 -14.11 -24.88 26.85
N ASN A 831 -15.05 -24.30 26.10
CA ASN A 831 -16.43 -24.13 26.55
C ASN A 831 -17.02 -25.52 26.84
N HIS A 832 -16.77 -26.05 28.03
CA HIS A 832 -17.69 -27.01 28.59
C HIS A 832 -18.97 -26.23 28.83
N GLN A 833 -19.93 -26.45 27.92
CA GLN A 833 -21.33 -26.09 28.12
C GLN A 833 -21.70 -26.34 29.57
N HIS A 834 -21.82 -25.28 30.37
CA HIS A 834 -22.61 -25.32 31.58
C HIS A 834 -24.08 -25.35 31.15
N LYS A 835 -24.53 -26.53 30.72
CA LYS A 835 -25.86 -26.99 31.11
C LYS A 835 -25.81 -27.18 32.62
N LYS A 836 -26.44 -26.27 33.35
CA LYS A 836 -27.29 -26.58 34.51
C LYS A 836 -27.94 -25.29 35.03
N GLU A 837 -29.27 -25.32 34.92
CA GLU A 837 -30.33 -24.71 35.74
C GLU A 837 -30.17 -23.26 36.22
#